data_AF-A0A958HIC8-F1
#
_entry.id   AF-A0A958HIC8-F1
#
_cell.length_a   1.000
_cell.length_b   1.000
_cell.length_c   1.000
_cell.angle_alpha   90.00
_cell.angle_beta   90.00
_cell.angle_gamma   90.00
#
_symmetry.space_group_name_H-M   'P 1'
#
loop_
_entity.id
_entity.type
_entity.pdbx_description
1 polymer ?
#
loop_
_entity_poly.entity_id
_entity_poly.type
_entity_poly.pdbx_seq_one_letter_code
_entity_poly.pdbx_strand_id
1 'polypeptide(L)'
;MLSRSSQLRTYLIDGLALLALCLLFFWRDLTPSPADHLSFAAGDFANQFVAFARYEASRLASWQLPLWNPYAFAGHPFLADPQAAVFYPVSLLTMLATAGRQGLLYHGLELEALLHYPLVALFTYLLARRLTGSRIGGLVAAVVFTFSGYLTSYPPLQLAILEVQTWLPLILLALELAACALAAGVTRRALAWTILAGAVLGVSTLAGHPQSSLLVLYGTAAFALFRLFAPKIAGDAELSAWRRLGMVALFLAIGLGIAAVQLLPSLEFMRLSTRAAGSFEEMGQGFTPYDLIQLVLPAVGAPFPALYVGVLPLGLAAVALVRYLAMQRPDTRPVRAHLVSLQVAFWGALGGLALLLSFGKHLPVYQLFYWLAPGWRLFRHQERTVVWTVLALALLAGFGAAWLSRLHAARSAGDPQVGGDARLPRSVGWIYAAATVLALAAAFVFFVNFKAGRDAFWGFTTATLFLAGLLFLSALAIRSGRSVFILGVILLDLFTLNVASHRGPYVSDPFPPLPVLQPALDDAEPMRVANEAGLPENYGVAYQVEDIGGASPLRLASLQMASDSLSPERLWAILNVGYVLSRDQALAVPSERVAGMTDENGQPLYLHRLAETQPRAWLASEVVVEPDAERLWQRLADESFDLSQQVLLPAAPAEMGEPVDQSDSGNSIIWRVRDPEHLALDVTSQMPAVLVLSELSYPG
;
A
#
# COMPACT_ATOMS: atom_id res chain seq x y z
N MET A 1 -30.92 -30.52 -4.96
CA MET A 1 -30.46 -29.40 -4.10
C MET A 1 -29.68 -29.99 -2.94
N LEU A 2 -28.43 -29.55 -2.72
CA LEU A 2 -27.61 -29.98 -1.60
C LEU A 2 -28.22 -29.49 -0.28
N SER A 3 -28.26 -30.34 0.76
CA SER A 3 -28.68 -29.95 2.11
C SER A 3 -27.80 -28.81 2.64
N ARG A 4 -28.31 -27.99 3.57
CA ARG A 4 -27.55 -26.88 4.17
C ARG A 4 -26.21 -27.34 4.77
N SER A 5 -26.16 -28.54 5.35
CA SER A 5 -24.93 -29.16 5.88
C SER A 5 -23.91 -29.50 4.79
N SER A 6 -24.35 -30.03 3.65
CA SER A 6 -23.47 -30.35 2.53
C SER A 6 -22.91 -29.10 1.84
N GLN A 7 -23.67 -28.00 1.81
CA GLN A 7 -23.17 -26.71 1.32
C GLN A 7 -22.07 -26.16 2.23
N LEU A 8 -22.30 -26.14 3.55
CA LEU A 8 -21.31 -25.68 4.53
C LEU A 8 -20.01 -26.49 4.43
N ARG A 9 -20.11 -27.81 4.34
CA ARG A 9 -18.96 -28.70 4.12
C ARG A 9 -18.15 -28.32 2.87
N THR A 10 -18.83 -27.95 1.78
CA THR A 10 -18.14 -27.51 0.55
C THR A 10 -17.37 -26.22 0.76
N TYR A 11 -17.96 -25.23 1.44
CA TYR A 11 -17.27 -23.97 1.76
C TYR A 11 -16.03 -24.20 2.64
N LEU A 12 -16.13 -25.08 3.63
CA LEU A 12 -15.01 -25.43 4.51
C LEU A 12 -13.87 -26.11 3.75
N ILE A 13 -14.18 -27.11 2.90
CA ILE A 13 -13.16 -27.79 2.09
C ILE A 13 -12.46 -26.80 1.16
N ASP A 14 -13.21 -25.93 0.49
CA ASP A 14 -12.63 -24.95 -0.43
C ASP A 14 -11.79 -23.91 0.32
N GLY A 15 -12.24 -23.46 1.50
CA GLY A 15 -11.47 -22.55 2.35
C GLY A 15 -10.15 -23.17 2.83
N LEU A 16 -10.17 -24.43 3.28
CA LEU A 16 -8.96 -25.16 3.67
C LEU A 16 -8.02 -25.39 2.48
N ALA A 17 -8.56 -25.66 1.30
CA ALA A 17 -7.75 -25.80 0.08
C ALA A 17 -7.06 -24.48 -0.29
N LEU A 18 -7.77 -23.35 -0.22
CA LEU A 18 -7.18 -22.03 -0.47
C LEU A 18 -6.12 -21.67 0.58
N LEU A 19 -6.36 -21.99 1.86
CA LEU A 19 -5.35 -21.83 2.91
C LEU A 19 -4.10 -22.67 2.60
N ALA A 20 -4.28 -23.95 2.25
CA ALA A 20 -3.16 -24.83 1.90
C ALA A 20 -2.38 -24.32 0.68
N LEU A 21 -3.06 -23.72 -0.31
CA LEU A 21 -2.39 -23.08 -1.45
C LEU A 21 -1.59 -21.85 -1.03
N CYS A 22 -2.09 -21.03 -0.10
CA CYS A 22 -1.32 -19.89 0.42
C CYS A 22 -0.06 -20.39 1.15
N LEU A 23 -0.21 -21.37 2.05
CA LEU A 23 0.94 -21.97 2.76
C LEU A 23 1.96 -22.58 1.78
N LEU A 24 1.48 -23.22 0.71
CA LEU A 24 2.35 -23.77 -0.33
C LEU A 24 3.02 -22.68 -1.16
N PHE A 25 2.35 -21.57 -1.46
CA PHE A 25 2.94 -20.48 -2.22
C PHE A 25 4.05 -19.79 -1.42
N PHE A 26 3.81 -19.57 -0.13
CA PHE A 26 4.70 -18.86 0.80
C PHE A 26 5.57 -19.80 1.66
N TRP A 27 5.80 -21.03 1.22
CA TRP A 27 6.49 -22.03 2.04
C TRP A 27 7.93 -21.62 2.40
N ARG A 28 8.61 -20.87 1.53
CA ARG A 28 9.97 -20.34 1.77
C ARG A 28 10.00 -19.18 2.74
N ASP A 29 8.88 -18.49 2.90
CA ASP A 29 8.72 -17.40 3.85
C ASP A 29 8.34 -17.95 5.24
N LEU A 30 7.76 -19.15 5.29
CA LEU A 30 7.27 -19.80 6.51
C LEU A 30 8.16 -20.92 7.04
N THR A 31 9.15 -21.37 6.25
CA THR A 31 9.98 -22.52 6.62
C THR A 31 10.88 -22.19 7.81
N PRO A 32 10.97 -23.07 8.83
CA PRO A 32 11.91 -22.88 9.93
C PRO A 32 13.36 -23.20 9.53
N SER A 33 13.59 -23.78 8.34
CA SER A 33 14.94 -24.12 7.83
C SER A 33 15.67 -22.85 7.39
N PRO A 34 16.74 -22.41 8.07
CA PRO A 34 17.45 -21.18 7.72
C PRO A 34 18.07 -21.22 6.32
N ALA A 35 18.39 -22.43 5.81
CA ALA A 35 18.96 -22.60 4.47
C ALA A 35 17.94 -22.31 3.34
N ASP A 36 16.66 -22.48 3.62
CA ASP A 36 15.58 -22.34 2.62
C ASP A 36 14.73 -21.08 2.83
N HIS A 37 14.81 -20.49 4.03
CA HIS A 37 14.05 -19.32 4.46
C HIS A 37 14.44 -18.10 3.61
N LEU A 38 13.43 -17.42 3.06
CA LEU A 38 13.57 -16.13 2.40
C LEU A 38 12.70 -15.11 3.12
N SER A 39 13.18 -13.88 3.20
CA SER A 39 12.47 -12.76 3.80
C SER A 39 11.96 -11.80 2.72
N PHE A 40 11.12 -10.84 3.10
CA PHE A 40 10.72 -9.78 2.19
C PHE A 40 11.93 -8.94 1.77
N ALA A 41 12.00 -8.60 0.48
CA ALA A 41 13.11 -7.85 -0.06
C ALA A 41 13.31 -6.50 0.66
N ALA A 42 14.55 -6.07 0.78
CA ALA A 42 14.89 -4.77 1.36
C ALA A 42 14.21 -3.62 0.60
N GLY A 43 13.88 -2.54 1.31
CA GLY A 43 13.12 -1.41 0.78
C GLY A 43 12.17 -0.86 1.84
N ASP A 44 11.04 -0.28 1.41
CA ASP A 44 10.04 0.37 2.29
C ASP A 44 9.58 -0.53 3.44
N PHE A 45 9.39 -1.84 3.20
CA PHE A 45 9.00 -2.79 4.25
C PHE A 45 9.94 -2.72 5.45
N ALA A 46 11.24 -2.85 5.21
CA ALA A 46 12.26 -2.79 6.26
C ALA A 46 12.47 -1.36 6.76
N ASN A 47 12.68 -0.41 5.85
CA ASN A 47 13.15 0.93 6.21
C ASN A 47 12.05 1.83 6.78
N GLN A 48 10.79 1.59 6.44
CA GLN A 48 9.67 2.41 6.87
C GLN A 48 8.72 1.66 7.80
N PHE A 49 8.11 0.57 7.32
CA PHE A 49 7.05 -0.11 8.07
C PHE A 49 7.60 -0.78 9.35
N VAL A 50 8.74 -1.46 9.27
CA VAL A 50 9.37 -2.06 10.46
C VAL A 50 9.85 -0.97 11.43
N ALA A 51 10.42 0.12 10.93
CA ALA A 51 10.86 1.23 11.78
C ALA A 51 9.68 1.86 12.55
N PHE A 52 8.57 2.15 11.86
CA PHE A 52 7.36 2.70 12.48
C PHE A 52 6.73 1.71 13.47
N ALA A 53 6.65 0.43 13.10
CA ALA A 53 6.15 -0.62 13.97
C ALA A 53 7.01 -0.79 15.23
N ARG A 54 8.34 -0.62 15.16
CA ARG A 54 9.21 -0.64 16.35
C ARG A 54 8.82 0.45 17.33
N TYR A 55 8.62 1.67 16.80
CA TYR A 55 8.21 2.80 17.60
C TYR A 55 6.83 2.55 18.21
N GLU A 56 5.84 2.22 17.40
CA GLU A 56 4.46 1.93 17.85
C GLU A 56 4.43 0.84 18.92
N ALA A 57 5.04 -0.33 18.67
CA ALA A 57 5.07 -1.42 19.63
C ALA A 57 5.75 -1.03 20.95
N SER A 58 6.77 -0.16 20.90
CA SER A 58 7.44 0.35 22.10
C SER A 58 6.56 1.27 22.94
N ARG A 59 5.78 2.16 22.31
CA ARG A 59 4.84 3.05 23.02
C ARG A 59 3.66 2.26 23.59
N LEU A 60 3.11 1.33 22.80
CA LEU A 60 2.01 0.48 23.24
C LEU A 60 2.41 -0.46 24.39
N ALA A 61 3.67 -0.94 24.43
CA ALA A 61 4.19 -1.70 25.57
C ALA A 61 4.12 -0.92 26.89
N SER A 62 4.17 0.42 26.81
CA SER A 62 4.05 1.35 27.94
C SER A 62 2.64 1.89 28.12
N TRP A 63 1.63 1.34 27.43
CA TRP A 63 0.24 1.82 27.42
C TRP A 63 0.08 3.29 26.98
N GLN A 64 1.00 3.76 26.15
CA GLN A 64 0.99 5.11 25.61
C GLN A 64 0.53 5.08 24.15
N LEU A 65 -0.35 6.01 23.80
CA LEU A 65 -0.76 6.23 22.42
C LEU A 65 0.37 6.99 21.70
N PRO A 66 0.91 6.49 20.57
CA PRO A 66 2.07 7.10 19.92
C PRO A 66 1.64 8.36 19.13
N LEU A 67 1.57 9.51 19.81
CA LEU A 67 1.14 10.77 19.20
C LEU A 67 2.25 11.44 18.40
N TRP A 68 3.45 11.49 18.98
CA TRP A 68 4.61 12.22 18.48
C TRP A 68 5.79 11.26 18.41
N ASN A 69 6.62 11.34 17.37
CA ASN A 69 7.85 10.56 17.22
C ASN A 69 9.06 11.52 17.19
N PRO A 70 9.92 11.54 18.23
CA PRO A 70 11.06 12.45 18.29
C PRO A 70 12.25 11.98 17.41
N TYR A 71 12.17 10.77 16.87
CA TYR A 71 13.29 10.08 16.22
C TYR A 71 13.33 10.22 14.70
N ALA A 72 12.40 10.98 14.12
CA ALA A 72 12.38 11.31 12.71
C ALA A 72 12.00 12.78 12.52
N PHE A 73 12.57 13.40 11.50
CA PHE A 73 12.30 14.78 11.08
C PHE A 73 12.48 15.80 12.21
N ALA A 74 13.37 15.56 13.17
CA ALA A 74 13.50 16.39 14.39
C ALA A 74 12.21 16.46 15.25
N GLY A 75 11.23 15.59 15.00
CA GLY A 75 9.90 15.59 15.60
C GLY A 75 8.81 15.38 14.55
N HIS A 76 8.09 14.25 14.63
CA HIS A 76 7.10 13.85 13.63
C HIS A 76 5.73 13.60 14.25
N PRO A 77 4.63 14.16 13.70
CA PRO A 77 3.25 13.84 14.08
C PRO A 77 2.86 12.38 13.77
N PHE A 78 3.35 11.43 14.57
CA PHE A 78 3.27 9.99 14.28
C PHE A 78 1.85 9.48 14.11
N LEU A 79 0.94 9.79 15.04
CA LEU A 79 -0.46 9.35 14.91
C LEU A 79 -1.15 9.97 13.71
N ALA A 80 -0.80 11.22 13.37
CA ALA A 80 -1.39 11.92 12.24
C ALA A 80 -0.89 11.39 10.89
N ASP A 81 0.27 10.72 10.86
CA ASP A 81 0.74 10.02 9.67
C ASP A 81 -0.11 8.77 9.41
N PRO A 82 -0.90 8.73 8.31
CA PRO A 82 -1.75 7.57 8.05
C PRO A 82 -0.94 6.28 7.91
N GLN A 83 0.32 6.34 7.46
CA GLN A 83 1.13 5.14 7.25
C GLN A 83 1.59 4.47 8.55
N ALA A 84 1.46 5.15 9.70
CA ALA A 84 1.65 4.52 11.00
C ALA A 84 0.57 3.47 11.31
N ALA A 85 -0.62 3.58 10.70
CA ALA A 85 -1.70 2.59 10.83
C ALA A 85 -2.07 2.21 12.29
N VAL A 86 -1.91 3.13 13.24
CA VAL A 86 -2.04 2.90 14.69
C VAL A 86 -3.40 2.27 15.09
N PHE A 87 -4.46 2.63 14.37
CA PHE A 87 -5.81 2.12 14.64
C PHE A 87 -6.22 0.95 13.74
N TYR A 88 -5.31 0.42 12.91
CA TYR A 88 -5.59 -0.75 12.09
C TYR A 88 -5.65 -2.01 12.98
N PRO A 89 -6.79 -2.74 13.02
CA PRO A 89 -6.95 -3.82 13.99
C PRO A 89 -5.98 -4.99 13.85
N VAL A 90 -5.50 -5.29 12.63
CA VAL A 90 -4.56 -6.41 12.43
C VAL A 90 -3.16 -6.01 12.91
N SER A 91 -2.67 -4.83 12.48
CA SER A 91 -1.39 -4.29 12.95
C SER A 91 -1.38 -4.14 14.47
N LEU A 92 -2.46 -3.64 15.08
CA LEU A 92 -2.55 -3.51 16.54
C LEU A 92 -2.37 -4.87 17.26
N LEU A 93 -2.92 -5.96 16.71
CA LEU A 93 -2.70 -7.30 17.26
C LEU A 93 -1.24 -7.74 17.12
N THR A 94 -0.62 -7.44 15.98
CA THR A 94 0.81 -7.69 15.75
C THR A 94 1.65 -6.91 16.76
N MET A 95 1.43 -5.60 16.88
CA MET A 95 2.17 -4.72 17.79
C MET A 95 2.05 -5.17 19.24
N LEU A 96 0.85 -5.56 19.70
CA LEU A 96 0.64 -6.09 21.04
C LEU A 96 1.31 -7.46 21.25
N ALA A 97 1.33 -8.32 20.24
CA ALA A 97 1.98 -9.63 20.31
C ALA A 97 3.52 -9.54 20.35
N THR A 98 4.08 -8.52 19.70
CA THR A 98 5.52 -8.25 19.60
C THR A 98 6.00 -7.18 20.58
N ALA A 99 5.10 -6.56 21.34
CA ALA A 99 5.43 -5.56 22.37
C ALA A 99 6.49 -6.12 23.33
N GLY A 100 7.60 -5.38 23.49
CA GLY A 100 8.75 -5.80 24.30
C GLY A 100 9.60 -6.94 23.72
N ARG A 101 9.34 -7.40 22.48
CA ARG A 101 10.07 -8.47 21.79
C ARG A 101 10.54 -8.03 20.41
N GLN A 102 11.41 -7.02 20.37
CA GLN A 102 11.83 -6.37 19.12
C GLN A 102 12.44 -7.34 18.09
N GLY A 103 13.17 -8.37 18.53
CA GLY A 103 13.74 -9.39 17.63
C GLY A 103 12.70 -10.27 16.91
N LEU A 104 11.42 -10.25 17.32
CA LEU A 104 10.33 -10.97 16.64
C LEU A 104 9.50 -10.07 15.74
N LEU A 105 9.69 -8.75 15.79
CA LEU A 105 8.80 -7.80 15.13
C LEU A 105 8.83 -7.92 13.60
N TYR A 106 10.01 -8.06 13.02
CA TYR A 106 10.17 -8.20 11.56
C TYR A 106 9.38 -9.41 11.04
N HIS A 107 9.64 -10.58 11.61
CA HIS A 107 8.92 -11.82 11.30
C HIS A 107 7.42 -11.73 11.64
N GLY A 108 7.05 -10.97 12.67
CA GLY A 108 5.66 -10.68 13.04
C GLY A 108 4.91 -9.91 11.95
N LEU A 109 5.54 -8.89 11.37
CA LEU A 109 5.00 -8.13 10.25
C LEU A 109 4.98 -8.94 8.95
N GLU A 110 5.98 -9.78 8.70
CA GLU A 110 5.94 -10.72 7.57
C GLU A 110 4.75 -11.68 7.73
N LEU A 111 4.56 -12.26 8.92
CA LEU A 111 3.44 -13.13 9.19
C LEU A 111 2.10 -12.39 9.05
N GLU A 112 2.00 -11.14 9.51
CA GLU A 112 0.85 -10.28 9.28
C GLU A 112 0.55 -10.15 7.79
N ALA A 113 1.54 -9.76 6.97
CA ALA A 113 1.39 -9.68 5.52
C ALA A 113 0.92 -11.01 4.91
N LEU A 114 1.48 -12.13 5.34
CA LEU A 114 1.13 -13.46 4.86
C LEU A 114 -0.28 -13.90 5.28
N LEU A 115 -0.75 -13.50 6.46
CA LEU A 115 -2.11 -13.80 6.95
C LEU A 115 -3.21 -13.10 6.14
N HIS A 116 -2.88 -12.01 5.44
CA HIS A 116 -3.81 -11.32 4.56
C HIS A 116 -4.17 -12.15 3.30
N TYR A 117 -3.27 -12.99 2.78
CA TYR A 117 -3.53 -13.76 1.56
C TYR A 117 -4.64 -14.82 1.69
N PRO A 118 -4.71 -15.64 2.76
CA PRO A 118 -5.87 -16.49 3.01
C PRO A 118 -7.19 -15.72 3.10
N LEU A 119 -7.18 -14.50 3.67
CA LEU A 119 -8.36 -13.64 3.76
C LEU A 119 -8.78 -13.16 2.36
N VAL A 120 -7.85 -12.65 1.55
CA VAL A 120 -8.08 -12.27 0.15
C VAL A 120 -8.70 -13.44 -0.62
N ALA A 121 -8.10 -14.63 -0.51
CA ALA A 121 -8.52 -15.82 -1.23
C ALA A 121 -9.95 -16.22 -0.83
N LEU A 122 -10.23 -16.25 0.47
CA LEU A 122 -11.55 -16.58 1.01
C LEU A 122 -12.61 -15.56 0.57
N PHE A 123 -12.35 -14.26 0.75
CA PHE A 123 -13.33 -13.22 0.42
C PHE A 123 -13.60 -13.16 -1.08
N THR A 124 -12.57 -13.28 -1.91
CA THR A 124 -12.71 -13.35 -3.37
C THR A 124 -13.47 -14.60 -3.79
N TYR A 125 -13.18 -15.75 -3.20
CA TYR A 125 -13.91 -16.99 -3.44
C TYR A 125 -15.41 -16.84 -3.13
N LEU A 126 -15.74 -16.26 -1.95
CA LEU A 126 -17.13 -16.06 -1.52
C LEU A 126 -17.86 -15.09 -2.45
N LEU A 127 -17.23 -13.96 -2.81
CA LEU A 127 -17.75 -12.98 -3.77
C LEU A 127 -17.99 -13.63 -5.13
N ALA A 128 -16.96 -14.24 -5.72
CA ALA A 128 -17.03 -14.79 -7.07
C ALA A 128 -18.00 -15.98 -7.13
N ARG A 129 -18.05 -16.84 -6.11
CA ARG A 129 -19.04 -17.93 -6.04
C ARG A 129 -20.47 -17.38 -5.94
N ARG A 130 -20.66 -16.24 -5.26
CA ARG A 130 -21.96 -15.54 -5.19
C ARG A 130 -22.37 -14.97 -6.55
N LEU A 131 -21.46 -14.28 -7.24
CA LEU A 131 -21.72 -13.65 -8.53
C LEU A 131 -21.92 -14.67 -9.67
N THR A 132 -21.05 -15.67 -9.75
CA THR A 132 -21.07 -16.69 -10.82
C THR A 132 -22.10 -17.79 -10.58
N GLY A 133 -22.50 -18.00 -9.32
CA GLY A 133 -23.29 -19.16 -8.90
C GLY A 133 -22.56 -20.49 -9.16
N SER A 134 -21.24 -20.50 -9.10
CA SER A 134 -20.40 -21.65 -9.46
C SER A 134 -19.24 -21.83 -8.50
N ARG A 135 -19.02 -23.08 -8.04
CA ARG A 135 -17.88 -23.44 -7.19
C ARG A 135 -16.55 -23.18 -7.90
N ILE A 136 -16.42 -23.66 -9.14
CA ILE A 136 -15.21 -23.47 -9.95
C ILE A 136 -14.99 -22.00 -10.32
N GLY A 137 -16.08 -21.24 -10.58
CA GLY A 137 -15.97 -19.81 -10.84
C GLY A 137 -15.43 -19.04 -9.63
N GLY A 138 -15.85 -19.44 -8.42
CA GLY A 138 -15.30 -18.94 -7.18
C GLY A 138 -13.81 -19.26 -7.01
N LEU A 139 -13.43 -20.53 -7.18
CA LEU A 139 -12.04 -20.98 -7.00
C LEU A 139 -11.08 -20.32 -8.00
N VAL A 140 -11.47 -20.23 -9.28
CA VAL A 140 -10.66 -19.58 -10.31
C VAL A 140 -10.44 -18.11 -9.98
N ALA A 141 -11.49 -17.35 -9.65
CA ALA A 141 -11.33 -15.94 -9.32
C ALA A 141 -10.45 -15.73 -8.07
N ALA A 142 -10.61 -16.58 -7.04
CA ALA A 142 -9.80 -16.50 -5.83
C ALA A 142 -8.31 -16.75 -6.12
N VAL A 143 -8.00 -17.84 -6.81
CA VAL A 143 -6.61 -18.16 -7.17
C VAL A 143 -6.00 -17.07 -8.05
N VAL A 144 -6.74 -16.60 -9.06
CA VAL A 144 -6.24 -15.57 -9.99
C VAL A 144 -5.98 -14.24 -9.30
N PHE A 145 -6.88 -13.78 -8.42
CA PHE A 145 -6.69 -12.52 -7.72
C PHE A 145 -5.56 -12.62 -6.68
N THR A 146 -5.64 -13.59 -5.76
CA THR A 146 -4.68 -13.78 -4.66
C THR A 146 -3.25 -13.95 -5.13
N PHE A 147 -3.03 -14.73 -6.19
CA PHE A 147 -1.69 -15.03 -6.71
C PHE A 147 -1.35 -14.25 -7.99
N SER A 148 -2.06 -13.14 -8.23
CA SER A 148 -1.74 -12.22 -9.33
C SER A 148 -0.41 -11.53 -9.09
N GLY A 149 0.26 -11.14 -10.17
CA GLY A 149 1.51 -10.39 -10.10
C GLY A 149 1.31 -9.05 -9.39
N TYR A 150 0.10 -8.48 -9.42
CA TYR A 150 -0.24 -7.31 -8.62
C TYR A 150 -0.07 -7.56 -7.12
N LEU A 151 -0.84 -8.50 -6.54
CA LEU A 151 -0.85 -8.69 -5.09
C LEU A 151 0.44 -9.28 -4.55
N THR A 152 1.17 -10.09 -5.33
CA THR A 152 2.36 -10.81 -4.82
C THR A 152 3.70 -10.14 -5.14
N SER A 153 3.69 -8.92 -5.71
CA SER A 153 4.91 -8.17 -6.06
C SER A 153 5.22 -7.07 -5.04
N TYR A 154 4.92 -5.81 -5.36
CA TYR A 154 5.22 -4.67 -4.50
C TYR A 154 4.27 -4.45 -3.32
N PRO A 155 2.98 -4.87 -3.31
CA PRO A 155 2.10 -4.67 -2.15
C PRO A 155 2.60 -5.27 -0.83
N PRO A 156 3.17 -6.50 -0.75
CA PRO A 156 3.76 -6.97 0.50
C PRO A 156 4.99 -6.16 0.93
N LEU A 157 5.69 -5.51 -0.02
CA LEU A 157 6.82 -4.63 0.27
C LEU A 157 6.39 -3.22 0.72
N GLN A 158 5.16 -2.83 0.40
CA GLN A 158 4.50 -1.62 0.92
C GLN A 158 3.24 -2.04 1.68
N LEU A 159 3.45 -2.63 2.86
CA LEU A 159 2.47 -3.41 3.62
C LEU A 159 1.05 -2.80 3.65
N ALA A 160 0.94 -1.50 3.93
CA ALA A 160 -0.33 -0.78 3.95
C ALA A 160 -1.17 -0.92 2.65
N ILE A 161 -0.53 -1.09 1.48
CA ILE A 161 -1.22 -1.34 0.20
C ILE A 161 -1.94 -2.69 0.23
N LEU A 162 -1.23 -3.75 0.62
CA LEU A 162 -1.77 -5.12 0.72
C LEU A 162 -2.93 -5.17 1.74
N GLU A 163 -2.73 -4.55 2.89
CA GLU A 163 -3.72 -4.50 3.97
C GLU A 163 -5.02 -3.84 3.53
N VAL A 164 -4.94 -2.64 2.93
CA VAL A 164 -6.12 -1.93 2.40
C VAL A 164 -6.89 -2.82 1.42
N GLN A 165 -6.19 -3.45 0.48
CA GLN A 165 -6.78 -4.22 -0.61
C GLN A 165 -7.36 -5.55 -0.18
N THR A 166 -6.90 -6.09 0.95
CA THR A 166 -7.38 -7.38 1.47
C THR A 166 -8.88 -7.39 1.72
N TRP A 167 -9.39 -6.26 2.18
CA TRP A 167 -10.79 -6.09 2.54
C TRP A 167 -11.71 -5.85 1.33
N LEU A 168 -11.15 -5.49 0.18
CA LEU A 168 -11.90 -5.11 -1.02
C LEU A 168 -12.96 -6.17 -1.43
N PRO A 169 -12.65 -7.47 -1.56
CA PRO A 169 -13.64 -8.45 -1.97
C PRO A 169 -14.76 -8.65 -0.93
N LEU A 170 -14.46 -8.45 0.36
CA LEU A 170 -15.45 -8.55 1.44
C LEU A 170 -16.44 -7.37 1.40
N ILE A 171 -15.96 -6.15 1.14
CA ILE A 171 -16.82 -4.97 0.95
C ILE A 171 -17.79 -5.23 -0.20
N LEU A 172 -17.28 -5.67 -1.35
CA LEU A 172 -18.09 -6.00 -2.53
C LEU A 172 -19.11 -7.12 -2.24
N LEU A 173 -18.71 -8.15 -1.50
CA LEU A 173 -19.62 -9.23 -1.08
C LEU A 173 -20.74 -8.72 -0.18
N ALA A 174 -20.41 -7.90 0.81
CA ALA A 174 -21.40 -7.31 1.71
C ALA A 174 -22.38 -6.40 0.94
N LEU A 175 -21.90 -5.59 0.00
CA LEU A 175 -22.73 -4.77 -0.87
C LEU A 175 -23.65 -5.62 -1.77
N GLU A 176 -23.16 -6.73 -2.33
CA GLU A 176 -23.97 -7.68 -3.09
C GLU A 176 -25.09 -8.28 -2.23
N LEU A 177 -24.75 -8.71 -1.01
CA LEU A 177 -25.71 -9.28 -0.07
C LEU A 177 -26.74 -8.25 0.41
N ALA A 178 -26.32 -7.00 0.61
CA ALA A 178 -27.20 -5.89 0.94
C ALA A 178 -28.20 -5.61 -0.18
N ALA A 179 -27.72 -5.50 -1.42
CA ALA A 179 -28.56 -5.28 -2.60
C ALA A 179 -29.57 -6.42 -2.80
N CYS A 180 -29.14 -7.68 -2.67
CA CYS A 180 -30.05 -8.83 -2.75
C CYS A 180 -31.10 -8.84 -1.63
N ALA A 181 -30.71 -8.53 -0.39
CA ALA A 181 -31.65 -8.49 0.73
C ALA A 181 -32.67 -7.35 0.56
N LEU A 182 -32.23 -6.21 0.03
CA LEU A 182 -33.09 -5.07 -0.25
C LEU A 182 -34.09 -5.39 -1.37
N ALA A 183 -33.61 -6.00 -2.47
CA ALA A 183 -34.45 -6.48 -3.57
C ALA A 183 -35.49 -7.50 -3.10
N ALA A 184 -35.14 -8.38 -2.14
CA ALA A 184 -36.06 -9.32 -1.52
C ALA A 184 -37.01 -8.69 -0.47
N GLY A 185 -36.99 -7.37 -0.27
CA GLY A 185 -37.83 -6.67 0.71
C GLY A 185 -37.40 -6.84 2.18
N VAL A 186 -36.24 -7.44 2.45
CA VAL A 186 -35.75 -7.75 3.81
C VAL A 186 -34.86 -6.62 4.33
N THR A 187 -35.47 -5.48 4.68
CA THR A 187 -34.80 -4.23 5.07
C THR A 187 -33.74 -4.41 6.15
N ARG A 188 -34.06 -5.10 7.26
CA ARG A 188 -33.15 -5.26 8.40
C ARG A 188 -31.86 -5.96 8.00
N ARG A 189 -31.96 -6.97 7.14
CA ARG A 189 -30.80 -7.71 6.63
C ARG A 189 -30.01 -6.87 5.64
N ALA A 190 -30.67 -6.07 4.80
CA ALA A 190 -30.00 -5.13 3.91
C ALA A 190 -29.18 -4.09 4.69
N LEU A 191 -29.77 -3.50 5.74
CA LEU A 191 -29.09 -2.56 6.64
C LEU A 191 -27.88 -3.20 7.32
N ALA A 192 -28.02 -4.41 7.86
CA ALA A 192 -26.92 -5.11 8.52
C ALA A 192 -25.73 -5.32 7.56
N TRP A 193 -25.98 -5.73 6.32
CA TRP A 193 -24.93 -5.89 5.32
C TRP A 193 -24.33 -4.57 4.85
N THR A 194 -25.13 -3.50 4.74
CA THR A 194 -24.63 -2.15 4.42
C THR A 194 -23.75 -1.60 5.53
N ILE A 195 -24.14 -1.79 6.79
CA ILE A 195 -23.32 -1.41 7.95
C ILE A 195 -22.03 -2.22 7.96
N LEU A 196 -22.09 -3.54 7.71
CA LEU A 196 -20.89 -4.36 7.59
C LEU A 196 -19.97 -3.89 6.46
N ALA A 197 -20.52 -3.59 5.27
CA ALA A 197 -19.74 -3.06 4.16
C ALA A 197 -19.04 -1.76 4.54
N GLY A 198 -19.74 -0.85 5.22
CA GLY A 198 -19.18 0.41 5.70
C GLY A 198 -18.11 0.17 6.76
N ALA A 199 -18.37 -0.73 7.71
CA ALA A 199 -17.41 -1.05 8.76
C ALA A 199 -16.10 -1.62 8.20
N VAL A 200 -16.21 -2.53 7.23
CA VAL A 200 -15.04 -3.10 6.54
C VAL A 200 -14.32 -2.05 5.68
N LEU A 201 -15.03 -1.09 5.06
CA LEU A 201 -14.41 0.07 4.40
C LEU A 201 -13.63 0.95 5.39
N GLY A 202 -14.17 1.16 6.60
CA GLY A 202 -13.48 1.87 7.68
C GLY A 202 -12.19 1.16 8.07
N VAL A 203 -12.26 -0.15 8.39
CA VAL A 203 -11.10 -1.00 8.70
C VAL A 203 -10.06 -0.98 7.57
N SER A 204 -10.50 -1.11 6.33
CA SER A 204 -9.64 -1.01 5.14
C SER A 204 -8.91 0.33 5.07
N THR A 205 -9.57 1.43 5.42
CA THR A 205 -8.97 2.77 5.36
C THR A 205 -7.95 3.00 6.48
N LEU A 206 -8.17 2.40 7.66
CA LEU A 206 -7.27 2.49 8.82
C LEU A 206 -5.91 1.81 8.58
N ALA A 207 -5.79 0.92 7.60
CA ALA A 207 -4.52 0.30 7.20
C ALA A 207 -3.49 1.29 6.59
N GLY A 208 -3.85 2.56 6.40
CA GLY A 208 -2.83 3.60 6.32
C GLY A 208 -2.24 3.92 4.95
N HIS A 209 -2.84 3.45 3.85
CA HIS A 209 -2.43 3.86 2.49
C HIS A 209 -3.52 4.69 1.77
N PRO A 210 -3.50 6.04 1.88
CA PRO A 210 -4.59 6.91 1.41
C PRO A 210 -4.98 6.73 -0.07
N GLN A 211 -4.00 6.54 -0.96
CA GLN A 211 -4.28 6.33 -2.38
C GLN A 211 -5.05 5.02 -2.60
N SER A 212 -4.64 3.93 -1.95
CA SER A 212 -5.33 2.63 -2.07
C SER A 212 -6.74 2.72 -1.49
N SER A 213 -6.90 3.41 -0.37
CA SER A 213 -8.20 3.63 0.27
C SER A 213 -9.15 4.41 -0.64
N LEU A 214 -8.64 5.44 -1.34
CA LEU A 214 -9.41 6.18 -2.36
C LEU A 214 -9.85 5.27 -3.52
N LEU A 215 -8.96 4.40 -4.01
CA LEU A 215 -9.29 3.45 -5.07
C LEU A 215 -10.35 2.43 -4.63
N VAL A 216 -10.24 1.90 -3.41
CA VAL A 216 -11.24 1.00 -2.81
C VAL A 216 -12.59 1.72 -2.68
N LEU A 217 -12.60 2.94 -2.15
CA LEU A 217 -13.78 3.79 -2.02
C LEU A 217 -14.48 3.98 -3.38
N TYR A 218 -13.74 4.35 -4.42
CA TYR A 218 -14.29 4.60 -5.76
C TYR A 218 -14.91 3.37 -6.40
N GLY A 219 -14.20 2.25 -6.49
CA GLY A 219 -14.78 1.09 -7.15
C GLY A 219 -15.86 0.40 -6.31
N THR A 220 -15.81 0.44 -4.97
CA THR A 220 -16.89 -0.10 -4.14
C THR A 220 -18.14 0.79 -4.17
N ALA A 221 -17.99 2.12 -4.22
CA ALA A 221 -19.11 3.03 -4.43
C ALA A 221 -19.73 2.84 -5.84
N ALA A 222 -18.91 2.71 -6.88
CA ALA A 222 -19.37 2.41 -8.23
C ALA A 222 -20.12 1.07 -8.29
N PHE A 223 -19.62 0.04 -7.61
CA PHE A 223 -20.29 -1.25 -7.50
C PHE A 223 -21.61 -1.15 -6.72
N ALA A 224 -21.65 -0.41 -5.60
CA ALA A 224 -22.86 -0.18 -4.83
C ALA A 224 -23.95 0.48 -5.68
N LEU A 225 -23.59 1.54 -6.42
CA LEU A 225 -24.49 2.21 -7.37
C LEU A 225 -24.96 1.25 -8.47
N PHE A 226 -24.04 0.55 -9.12
CA PHE A 226 -24.38 -0.45 -10.14
C PHE A 226 -25.38 -1.49 -9.61
N ARG A 227 -25.12 -2.09 -8.45
CA ARG A 227 -25.97 -3.17 -7.92
C ARG A 227 -27.30 -2.68 -7.40
N LEU A 228 -27.35 -1.49 -6.80
CA LEU A 228 -28.59 -0.90 -6.33
C LEU A 228 -29.46 -0.37 -7.46
N PHE A 229 -28.91 0.01 -8.62
CA PHE A 229 -29.69 0.54 -9.74
C PHE A 229 -29.80 -0.43 -10.93
N ALA A 230 -29.27 -1.66 -10.83
CA ALA A 230 -29.45 -2.69 -11.84
C ALA A 230 -30.93 -3.02 -12.08
N PRO A 231 -31.31 -3.46 -13.30
CA PRO A 231 -32.68 -3.85 -13.63
C PRO A 231 -33.26 -4.88 -12.68
N LYS A 232 -34.53 -4.69 -12.34
CA LYS A 232 -35.28 -5.54 -11.41
C LYS A 232 -35.49 -6.95 -11.98
N ILE A 233 -35.48 -7.93 -11.11
CA ILE A 233 -35.97 -9.29 -11.36
C ILE A 233 -37.46 -9.36 -11.02
N ALA A 234 -38.22 -10.18 -11.74
CA ALA A 234 -39.59 -10.52 -11.35
C ALA A 234 -39.61 -11.02 -9.90
N GLY A 235 -40.38 -10.35 -9.03
CA GLY A 235 -40.44 -10.61 -7.59
C GLY A 235 -39.58 -9.68 -6.72
N ASP A 236 -38.77 -8.80 -7.32
CA ASP A 236 -38.06 -7.75 -6.57
C ASP A 236 -39.04 -6.68 -6.06
N ALA A 237 -38.76 -6.16 -4.87
CA ALA A 237 -39.52 -5.06 -4.29
C ALA A 237 -39.38 -3.76 -5.10
N GLU A 238 -40.48 -3.01 -5.19
CA GLU A 238 -40.48 -1.62 -5.62
C GLU A 238 -39.75 -0.75 -4.57
N LEU A 239 -38.65 -0.13 -4.96
CA LEU A 239 -37.83 0.70 -4.07
C LEU A 239 -37.61 2.06 -4.73
N SER A 240 -37.90 3.13 -3.99
CA SER A 240 -37.63 4.50 -4.43
C SER A 240 -36.12 4.74 -4.61
N ALA A 241 -35.76 5.65 -5.52
CA ALA A 241 -34.37 6.06 -5.72
C ALA A 241 -33.74 6.58 -4.42
N TRP A 242 -34.48 7.34 -3.63
CA TRP A 242 -34.05 7.85 -2.32
C TRP A 242 -33.63 6.76 -1.35
N ARG A 243 -34.36 5.64 -1.32
CA ARG A 243 -34.01 4.52 -0.45
C ARG A 243 -32.71 3.85 -0.89
N ARG A 244 -32.49 3.72 -2.20
CA ARG A 244 -31.24 3.18 -2.76
C ARG A 244 -30.06 4.11 -2.46
N LEU A 245 -30.23 5.42 -2.67
CA LEU A 245 -29.23 6.44 -2.33
C LEU A 245 -28.95 6.48 -0.81
N GLY A 246 -29.97 6.32 0.02
CA GLY A 246 -29.82 6.23 1.48
C GLY A 246 -28.95 5.05 1.92
N MET A 247 -29.01 3.91 1.22
CA MET A 247 -28.12 2.77 1.49
C MET A 247 -26.66 3.05 1.09
N VAL A 248 -26.44 3.76 -0.02
CA VAL A 248 -25.10 4.20 -0.42
C VAL A 248 -24.55 5.22 0.59
N ALA A 249 -25.36 6.21 0.96
CA ALA A 249 -25.00 7.21 1.96
C ALA A 249 -24.67 6.56 3.32
N LEU A 250 -25.46 5.58 3.78
CA LEU A 250 -25.19 4.84 5.01
C LEU A 250 -23.86 4.07 4.93
N PHE A 251 -23.62 3.36 3.82
CA PHE A 251 -22.35 2.65 3.58
C PHE A 251 -21.15 3.60 3.73
N LEU A 252 -21.19 4.75 3.04
CA LEU A 252 -20.12 5.74 3.06
C LEU A 252 -19.98 6.40 4.43
N ALA A 253 -21.09 6.77 5.08
CA ALA A 253 -21.09 7.41 6.38
C ALA A 253 -20.47 6.52 7.47
N ILE A 254 -20.78 5.22 7.47
CA ILE A 254 -20.17 4.28 8.44
C ILE A 254 -18.68 4.13 8.16
N GLY A 255 -18.27 3.94 6.90
CA GLY A 255 -16.85 3.76 6.57
C GLY A 255 -16.00 4.99 6.89
N LEU A 256 -16.43 6.17 6.45
CA LEU A 256 -15.74 7.42 6.75
C LEU A 256 -15.83 7.78 8.24
N GLY A 257 -16.93 7.47 8.91
CA GLY A 257 -17.09 7.70 10.35
C GLY A 257 -16.13 6.88 11.21
N ILE A 258 -15.91 5.60 10.88
CA ILE A 258 -14.91 4.78 11.57
C ILE A 258 -13.50 5.25 11.24
N ALA A 259 -13.21 5.55 9.96
CA ALA A 259 -11.90 6.02 9.54
C ALA A 259 -11.57 7.43 10.05
N ALA A 260 -12.55 8.20 10.53
CA ALA A 260 -12.38 9.58 10.98
C ALA A 260 -11.32 9.73 12.08
N VAL A 261 -11.17 8.72 12.95
CA VAL A 261 -10.16 8.71 14.02
C VAL A 261 -8.73 8.85 13.48
N GLN A 262 -8.47 8.36 12.26
CA GLN A 262 -7.20 8.52 11.55
C GLN A 262 -7.25 9.67 10.55
N LEU A 263 -8.34 9.81 9.79
CA LEU A 263 -8.42 10.78 8.70
C LEU A 263 -8.41 12.23 9.19
N LEU A 264 -9.01 12.55 10.33
CA LEU A 264 -9.03 13.92 10.85
C LEU A 264 -7.63 14.44 11.19
N PRO A 265 -6.82 13.77 12.04
CA PRO A 265 -5.46 14.22 12.31
C PRO A 265 -4.59 14.18 11.04
N SER A 266 -4.76 13.19 10.16
CA SER A 266 -4.04 13.17 8.87
C SER A 266 -4.38 14.35 7.96
N LEU A 267 -5.63 14.84 7.97
CA LEU A 267 -6.02 16.02 7.21
C LEU A 267 -5.42 17.31 7.78
N GLU A 268 -5.31 17.41 9.09
CA GLU A 268 -4.61 18.52 9.75
C GLU A 268 -3.12 18.52 9.39
N PHE A 269 -2.45 17.38 9.58
CA PHE A 269 -1.05 17.24 9.22
C PHE A 269 -0.80 17.52 7.74
N MET A 270 -1.67 17.04 6.85
CA MET A 270 -1.54 17.32 5.41
C MET A 270 -1.58 18.83 5.11
N ARG A 271 -2.38 19.64 5.83
CA ARG A 271 -2.45 21.10 5.62
C ARG A 271 -1.18 21.83 6.05
N LEU A 272 -0.44 21.27 7.00
CA LEU A 272 0.82 21.80 7.53
C LEU A 272 2.06 21.16 6.88
N SER A 273 1.84 20.19 6.00
CA SER A 273 2.90 19.45 5.32
C SER A 273 3.33 20.10 4.01
N THR A 274 4.47 19.68 3.49
CA THR A 274 4.95 20.01 2.14
C THR A 274 4.06 19.47 1.02
N ARG A 275 2.98 18.75 1.35
CA ARG A 275 2.10 18.09 0.37
C ARG A 275 1.20 19.10 -0.35
N ALA A 276 1.80 19.87 -1.25
CA ALA A 276 1.10 20.54 -2.32
C ALA A 276 0.70 19.53 -3.41
N ALA A 277 -0.37 19.79 -4.15
CA ALA A 277 -0.67 19.02 -5.35
C ALA A 277 0.48 19.23 -6.33
N GLY A 278 1.25 18.17 -6.62
CA GLY A 278 2.33 18.21 -7.59
C GLY A 278 1.81 18.52 -8.99
N SER A 279 2.74 18.78 -9.91
CA SER A 279 2.38 19.09 -11.29
C SER A 279 1.62 17.91 -11.94
N PHE A 280 0.85 18.22 -12.99
CA PHE A 280 0.17 17.19 -13.78
C PHE A 280 1.15 16.10 -14.27
N GLU A 281 2.36 16.51 -14.63
CA GLU A 281 3.40 15.64 -15.18
C GLU A 281 3.94 14.63 -14.15
N GLU A 282 4.04 15.04 -12.89
CA GLU A 282 4.46 14.21 -11.75
C GLU A 282 3.33 13.29 -11.29
N MET A 283 2.13 13.83 -11.12
CA MET A 283 0.98 13.05 -10.66
C MET A 283 0.52 12.03 -11.71
N GLY A 284 0.70 12.36 -12.99
CA GLY A 284 0.31 11.51 -14.10
C GLY A 284 1.26 10.37 -14.43
N GLN A 285 2.32 10.12 -13.67
CA GLN A 285 3.18 8.95 -13.91
C GLN A 285 2.39 7.64 -13.74
N GLY A 286 2.56 6.71 -14.67
CA GLY A 286 1.85 5.43 -14.73
C GLY A 286 2.59 4.44 -15.63
N PHE A 287 1.92 3.34 -15.98
CA PHE A 287 2.47 2.40 -16.96
C PHE A 287 2.74 3.06 -18.31
N THR A 288 3.77 2.56 -18.99
CA THR A 288 4.01 2.86 -20.39
C THR A 288 3.29 1.82 -21.27
N PRO A 289 2.95 2.14 -22.54
CA PRO A 289 2.39 1.15 -23.46
C PRO A 289 3.22 -0.13 -23.60
N TYR A 290 4.54 -0.05 -23.36
CA TYR A 290 5.44 -1.20 -23.36
C TYR A 290 5.09 -2.22 -22.26
N ASP A 291 4.62 -1.75 -21.10
CA ASP A 291 4.31 -2.61 -19.94
C ASP A 291 3.12 -3.56 -20.18
N LEU A 292 2.32 -3.35 -21.24
CA LEU A 292 1.29 -4.32 -21.65
C LEU A 292 1.87 -5.71 -21.96
N ILE A 293 3.16 -5.80 -22.28
CA ILE A 293 3.84 -7.08 -22.49
C ILE A 293 3.79 -7.97 -21.23
N GLN A 294 3.71 -7.37 -20.04
CA GLN A 294 3.60 -8.08 -18.75
C GLN A 294 2.35 -8.95 -18.66
N LEU A 295 1.30 -8.69 -19.44
CA LEU A 295 0.10 -9.55 -19.49
C LEU A 295 0.42 -10.99 -19.94
N VAL A 296 1.51 -11.17 -20.69
CA VAL A 296 1.93 -12.45 -21.26
C VAL A 296 3.33 -12.84 -20.78
N LEU A 297 4.23 -11.88 -20.64
CA LEU A 297 5.62 -12.06 -20.25
C LEU A 297 5.93 -11.16 -19.03
N PRO A 298 5.64 -11.63 -17.80
CA PRO A 298 5.80 -10.82 -16.59
C PRO A 298 7.24 -10.37 -16.34
N ALA A 299 8.24 -11.11 -16.82
CA ALA A 299 9.66 -10.79 -16.62
C ALA A 299 10.19 -9.62 -17.48
N VAL A 300 9.32 -8.93 -18.25
CA VAL A 300 9.70 -7.87 -19.20
C VAL A 300 8.97 -6.57 -18.87
N GLY A 301 9.69 -5.44 -18.83
CA GLY A 301 9.14 -4.12 -18.51
C GLY A 301 9.49 -3.67 -17.10
N ALA A 302 8.54 -3.04 -16.40
CA ALA A 302 8.70 -2.65 -15.00
C ALA A 302 9.14 -3.83 -14.09
N PRO A 303 9.91 -3.56 -13.01
CA PRO A 303 10.44 -4.59 -12.11
C PRO A 303 9.37 -5.43 -11.40
N PHE A 304 8.15 -4.91 -11.29
CA PHE A 304 7.03 -5.61 -10.67
C PHE A 304 5.95 -5.93 -11.72
N PRO A 305 5.63 -7.22 -11.97
CA PRO A 305 4.71 -7.65 -13.03
C PRO A 305 3.24 -7.45 -12.67
N ALA A 306 2.85 -6.23 -12.29
CA ALA A 306 1.55 -5.98 -11.67
C ALA A 306 0.36 -6.29 -12.58
N LEU A 307 0.55 -6.27 -13.91
CA LEU A 307 -0.49 -6.61 -14.88
C LEU A 307 -0.73 -8.13 -15.03
N TYR A 308 0.16 -8.97 -14.54
CA TYR A 308 0.13 -10.39 -14.84
C TYR A 308 -0.91 -11.16 -14.02
N VAL A 309 -1.90 -11.74 -14.71
CA VAL A 309 -3.00 -12.52 -14.11
C VAL A 309 -3.01 -13.99 -14.55
N GLY A 310 -1.99 -14.41 -15.28
CA GLY A 310 -1.92 -15.72 -15.93
C GLY A 310 -2.47 -15.72 -17.35
N VAL A 311 -1.90 -16.58 -18.18
CA VAL A 311 -2.21 -16.70 -19.61
C VAL A 311 -3.59 -17.33 -19.85
N LEU A 312 -3.95 -18.39 -19.12
CA LEU A 312 -5.26 -19.04 -19.22
C LEU A 312 -6.41 -18.14 -18.72
N PRO A 313 -6.29 -17.44 -17.57
CA PRO A 313 -7.30 -16.50 -17.08
C PRO A 313 -7.71 -15.42 -18.11
N LEU A 314 -6.77 -14.89 -18.91
CA LEU A 314 -7.10 -13.94 -19.98
C LEU A 314 -8.07 -14.54 -21.01
N GLY A 315 -7.85 -15.79 -21.42
CA GLY A 315 -8.75 -16.49 -22.34
C GLY A 315 -10.10 -16.81 -21.72
N LEU A 316 -10.14 -17.14 -20.43
CA LEU A 316 -11.39 -17.34 -19.70
C LEU A 316 -12.19 -16.03 -19.59
N ALA A 317 -11.53 -14.90 -19.32
CA ALA A 317 -12.15 -13.58 -19.30
C ALA A 317 -12.68 -13.21 -20.70
N ALA A 318 -11.90 -13.46 -21.76
CA ALA A 318 -12.34 -13.26 -23.14
C ALA A 318 -13.57 -14.11 -23.49
N VAL A 319 -13.59 -15.38 -23.06
CA VAL A 319 -14.76 -16.26 -23.21
C VAL A 319 -16.00 -15.64 -22.55
N ALA A 320 -15.87 -15.10 -21.33
CA ALA A 320 -16.99 -14.45 -20.65
C ALA A 320 -17.51 -13.21 -21.41
N LEU A 321 -16.61 -12.35 -21.89
CA LEU A 321 -16.94 -11.13 -22.64
C LEU A 321 -17.56 -11.44 -24.02
N VAL A 322 -16.98 -12.36 -24.79
CA VAL A 322 -17.54 -12.76 -26.09
C VAL A 322 -18.91 -13.41 -25.93
N ARG A 323 -19.08 -14.23 -24.87
CA ARG A 323 -20.39 -14.77 -24.52
C ARG A 323 -21.37 -13.66 -24.18
N TYR A 324 -20.97 -12.67 -23.38
CA TYR A 324 -21.81 -11.52 -23.10
C TYR A 324 -22.29 -10.81 -24.39
N LEU A 325 -21.39 -10.55 -25.34
CA LEU A 325 -21.71 -9.92 -26.62
C LEU A 325 -22.64 -10.79 -27.49
N ALA A 326 -22.35 -12.08 -27.62
CA ALA A 326 -23.24 -13.03 -28.31
C ALA A 326 -24.60 -13.16 -27.61
N MET A 327 -24.60 -13.02 -26.29
CA MET A 327 -25.70 -12.80 -25.37
C MET A 327 -26.71 -11.76 -25.88
N GLN A 328 -26.24 -10.64 -26.46
CA GLN A 328 -27.03 -9.40 -26.64
C GLN A 328 -28.22 -9.47 -27.63
N ARG A 329 -28.49 -10.60 -28.29
CA ARG A 329 -29.65 -10.73 -29.21
C ARG A 329 -31.00 -10.79 -28.47
N PRO A 330 -32.10 -10.24 -29.03
CA PRO A 330 -33.19 -9.67 -28.22
C PRO A 330 -34.26 -10.64 -27.68
N ASP A 331 -34.36 -11.89 -28.12
CA ASP A 331 -35.57 -12.66 -27.77
C ASP A 331 -35.47 -13.53 -26.51
N THR A 332 -36.38 -13.25 -25.55
CA THR A 332 -36.85 -14.16 -24.48
C THR A 332 -35.83 -14.60 -23.42
N ARG A 333 -35.12 -13.66 -22.77
CA ARG A 333 -34.18 -14.04 -21.69
C ARG A 333 -34.85 -14.21 -20.32
N PRO A 334 -34.51 -15.28 -19.57
CA PRO A 334 -34.78 -15.31 -18.14
C PRO A 334 -33.98 -14.20 -17.45
N VAL A 335 -34.61 -13.44 -16.57
CA VAL A 335 -34.05 -12.19 -15.98
C VAL A 335 -32.71 -12.40 -15.25
N ARG A 336 -32.49 -13.60 -14.70
CA ARG A 336 -31.22 -13.99 -14.06
C ARG A 336 -30.03 -14.00 -15.04
N ALA A 337 -30.25 -14.38 -16.29
CA ALA A 337 -29.21 -14.35 -17.32
C ALA A 337 -28.85 -12.91 -17.69
N HIS A 338 -29.83 -12.00 -17.69
CA HIS A 338 -29.61 -10.58 -17.94
C HIS A 338 -28.74 -9.92 -16.86
N LEU A 339 -28.97 -10.22 -15.58
CA LEU A 339 -28.12 -9.70 -14.50
C LEU A 339 -26.67 -10.20 -14.59
N VAL A 340 -26.45 -11.46 -14.93
CA VAL A 340 -25.10 -12.00 -15.15
C VAL A 340 -24.42 -11.27 -16.31
N SER A 341 -25.15 -10.99 -17.40
CA SER A 341 -24.63 -10.19 -18.51
C SER A 341 -24.23 -8.78 -18.08
N LEU A 342 -25.04 -8.11 -17.25
CA LEU A 342 -24.71 -6.78 -16.73
C LEU A 342 -23.51 -6.81 -15.78
N GLN A 343 -23.35 -7.85 -14.98
CA GLN A 343 -22.17 -8.01 -14.13
C GLN A 343 -20.91 -8.18 -14.99
N VAL A 344 -20.95 -9.01 -16.04
CA VAL A 344 -19.84 -9.15 -16.98
C VAL A 344 -19.52 -7.83 -17.67
N ALA A 345 -20.55 -7.06 -18.07
CA ALA A 345 -20.37 -5.73 -18.65
C ALA A 345 -19.74 -4.74 -17.67
N PHE A 346 -20.24 -4.71 -16.43
CA PHE A 346 -19.72 -3.85 -15.37
C PHE A 346 -18.24 -4.13 -15.09
N TRP A 347 -17.87 -5.41 -14.88
CA TRP A 347 -16.48 -5.78 -14.62
C TRP A 347 -15.59 -5.51 -15.83
N GLY A 348 -16.07 -5.77 -17.05
CA GLY A 348 -15.34 -5.42 -18.28
C GLY A 348 -15.11 -3.91 -18.41
N ALA A 349 -16.13 -3.09 -18.14
CA ALA A 349 -16.03 -1.64 -18.20
C ALA A 349 -15.13 -1.07 -17.09
N LEU A 350 -15.29 -1.53 -15.85
CA LEU A 350 -14.47 -1.09 -14.72
C LEU A 350 -13.01 -1.50 -14.90
N GLY A 351 -12.74 -2.74 -15.30
CA GLY A 351 -11.38 -3.22 -15.55
C GLY A 351 -10.75 -2.51 -16.76
N GLY A 352 -11.50 -2.27 -17.83
CA GLY A 352 -11.04 -1.49 -18.97
C GLY A 352 -10.70 -0.04 -18.60
N LEU A 353 -11.59 0.64 -17.87
CA LEU A 353 -11.36 2.01 -17.40
C LEU A 353 -10.16 2.09 -16.45
N ALA A 354 -10.06 1.17 -15.50
CA ALA A 354 -8.93 1.10 -14.58
C ALA A 354 -7.60 0.86 -15.31
N LEU A 355 -7.59 -0.03 -16.30
CA LEU A 355 -6.42 -0.25 -17.15
C LEU A 355 -6.03 1.03 -17.88
N LEU A 356 -6.98 1.75 -18.49
CA LEU A 356 -6.68 3.00 -19.18
C LEU A 356 -6.17 4.09 -18.21
N LEU A 357 -6.74 4.18 -17.01
CA LEU A 357 -6.25 5.10 -15.97
C LEU A 357 -4.85 4.74 -15.49
N SER A 358 -4.48 3.45 -15.52
CA SER A 358 -3.17 2.98 -15.05
C SER A 358 -1.98 3.46 -15.87
N PHE A 359 -2.22 3.92 -17.11
CA PHE A 359 -1.19 4.55 -17.96
C PHE A 359 -0.97 6.03 -17.62
N GLY A 360 -1.78 6.62 -16.73
CA GLY A 360 -1.66 8.02 -16.33
C GLY A 360 -1.66 8.98 -17.53
N LYS A 361 -0.71 9.92 -17.55
CA LYS A 361 -0.56 10.99 -18.55
C LYS A 361 -0.41 10.48 -19.99
N HIS A 362 -0.04 9.22 -20.18
CA HIS A 362 0.08 8.63 -21.52
C HIS A 362 -1.27 8.44 -22.22
N LEU A 363 -2.40 8.50 -21.50
CA LEU A 363 -3.74 8.39 -22.07
C LEU A 363 -4.67 9.55 -21.65
N PRO A 364 -5.53 10.07 -22.55
CA PRO A 364 -6.40 11.21 -22.26
C PRO A 364 -7.40 10.99 -21.11
N VAL A 365 -7.75 9.75 -20.80
CA VAL A 365 -8.72 9.43 -19.74
C VAL A 365 -8.25 9.92 -18.36
N TYR A 366 -6.94 9.92 -18.12
CA TYR A 366 -6.36 10.40 -16.87
C TYR A 366 -6.61 11.89 -16.68
N GLN A 367 -6.58 12.70 -17.75
CA GLN A 367 -6.86 14.14 -17.66
C GLN A 367 -8.25 14.40 -17.08
N LEU A 368 -9.26 13.65 -17.53
CA LEU A 368 -10.63 13.79 -17.01
C LEU A 368 -10.70 13.49 -15.51
N PHE A 369 -10.05 12.42 -15.05
CA PHE A 369 -10.02 12.06 -13.63
C PHE A 369 -9.21 13.06 -12.80
N TYR A 370 -8.09 13.55 -13.31
CA TYR A 370 -7.30 14.58 -12.67
C TYR A 370 -8.11 15.86 -12.37
N TRP A 371 -8.99 16.26 -13.29
CA TRP A 371 -9.85 17.43 -13.12
C TRP A 371 -11.12 17.18 -12.31
N LEU A 372 -11.76 16.02 -12.50
CA LEU A 372 -13.13 15.79 -12.01
C LEU A 372 -13.21 14.90 -10.76
N ALA A 373 -12.25 13.99 -10.55
CA ALA A 373 -12.32 13.02 -9.46
C ALA A 373 -11.73 13.60 -8.16
N PRO A 374 -12.51 13.74 -7.08
CA PRO A 374 -12.02 14.29 -5.81
C PRO A 374 -10.75 13.59 -5.29
N GLY A 375 -9.76 14.37 -4.85
CA GLY A 375 -8.52 13.80 -4.27
C GLY A 375 -7.61 13.04 -5.25
N TRP A 376 -7.99 12.82 -6.51
CA TRP A 376 -7.18 12.06 -7.48
C TRP A 376 -5.84 12.74 -7.77
N ARG A 377 -5.87 14.08 -7.89
CA ARG A 377 -4.69 14.93 -8.11
C ARG A 377 -3.65 14.94 -6.97
N LEU A 378 -3.92 14.27 -5.84
CA LEU A 378 -3.03 14.22 -4.68
C LEU A 378 -2.02 13.07 -4.73
N PHE A 379 -2.14 12.19 -5.72
CA PHE A 379 -1.40 10.94 -5.76
C PHE A 379 -0.73 10.73 -7.12
N ARG A 380 0.54 10.31 -7.07
CA ARG A 380 1.33 9.79 -8.19
C ARG A 380 1.17 8.26 -8.30
N HIS A 381 1.91 7.61 -9.20
CA HIS A 381 1.90 6.15 -9.38
C HIS A 381 0.53 5.60 -9.81
N GLN A 382 0.04 6.07 -10.96
CA GLN A 382 -1.27 5.68 -11.49
C GLN A 382 -1.36 4.19 -11.85
N GLU A 383 -0.22 3.51 -12.04
CA GLU A 383 -0.14 2.06 -12.23
C GLU A 383 -0.90 1.27 -11.15
N ARG A 384 -1.00 1.81 -9.92
CA ARG A 384 -1.72 1.20 -8.78
C ARG A 384 -3.21 1.00 -9.04
N THR A 385 -3.80 1.76 -9.97
CA THR A 385 -5.22 1.61 -10.36
C THR A 385 -5.54 0.25 -10.98
N VAL A 386 -4.50 -0.47 -11.46
CA VAL A 386 -4.61 -1.80 -12.06
C VAL A 386 -5.21 -2.87 -11.13
N VAL A 387 -5.26 -2.64 -9.80
CA VAL A 387 -5.97 -3.53 -8.86
C VAL A 387 -7.39 -3.88 -9.33
N TRP A 388 -8.09 -2.90 -9.89
CA TRP A 388 -9.45 -3.09 -10.41
C TRP A 388 -9.47 -3.86 -11.73
N THR A 389 -8.46 -3.69 -12.57
CA THR A 389 -8.24 -4.51 -13.77
C THR A 389 -8.00 -5.96 -13.39
N VAL A 390 -7.11 -6.21 -12.43
CA VAL A 390 -6.75 -7.56 -11.96
C VAL A 390 -7.96 -8.24 -11.32
N LEU A 391 -8.68 -7.57 -10.43
CA LEU A 391 -9.90 -8.12 -9.83
C LEU A 391 -10.99 -8.39 -10.89
N ALA A 392 -11.19 -7.46 -11.83
CA ALA A 392 -12.15 -7.64 -12.90
C ALA A 392 -11.80 -8.84 -13.79
N LEU A 393 -10.54 -8.99 -14.19
CA LEU A 393 -10.07 -10.13 -14.97
C LEU A 393 -10.23 -11.44 -14.19
N ALA A 394 -9.95 -11.46 -12.89
CA ALA A 394 -10.16 -12.62 -12.04
C ALA A 394 -11.65 -13.02 -11.97
N LEU A 395 -12.56 -12.06 -11.79
CA LEU A 395 -14.00 -12.31 -11.76
C LEU A 395 -14.53 -12.77 -13.12
N LEU A 396 -14.09 -12.13 -14.21
CA LEU A 396 -14.43 -12.51 -15.59
C LEU A 396 -13.91 -13.91 -15.93
N ALA A 397 -12.69 -14.25 -15.53
CA ALA A 397 -12.15 -15.60 -15.65
C ALA A 397 -13.00 -16.61 -14.86
N GLY A 398 -13.48 -16.23 -13.67
CA GLY A 398 -14.45 -17.00 -12.89
C GLY A 398 -15.76 -17.25 -13.64
N PHE A 399 -16.33 -16.23 -14.30
CA PHE A 399 -17.51 -16.38 -15.17
C PHE A 399 -17.22 -17.32 -16.36
N GLY A 400 -16.06 -17.16 -17.00
CA GLY A 400 -15.62 -18.01 -18.12
C GLY A 400 -15.47 -19.48 -17.71
N ALA A 401 -14.81 -19.75 -16.58
CA ALA A 401 -14.64 -21.08 -16.02
C ALA A 401 -15.97 -21.72 -15.60
N ALA A 402 -16.85 -20.94 -14.95
CA ALA A 402 -18.18 -21.38 -14.58
C ALA A 402 -19.00 -21.81 -15.81
N TRP A 403 -18.90 -21.05 -16.90
CA TRP A 403 -19.56 -21.37 -18.15
C TRP A 403 -18.98 -22.62 -18.82
N LEU A 404 -17.65 -22.73 -18.96
CA LEU A 404 -17.00 -23.90 -19.56
C LEU A 404 -17.30 -25.19 -18.79
N SER A 405 -17.32 -25.14 -17.46
CA SER A 405 -17.64 -26.30 -16.63
C SER A 405 -19.08 -26.77 -16.82
N ARG A 406 -20.05 -25.83 -16.93
CA ARG A 406 -21.45 -26.17 -17.26
C ARG A 406 -21.56 -26.77 -18.66
N LEU A 407 -20.84 -26.21 -19.63
CA LEU A 407 -20.80 -26.71 -21.00
C LEU A 407 -20.24 -28.14 -21.06
N HIS A 408 -19.16 -28.42 -20.32
CA HIS A 408 -18.59 -29.75 -20.20
C HIS A 408 -19.61 -30.75 -19.63
N ALA A 409 -20.25 -30.41 -18.51
CA ALA A 409 -21.27 -31.25 -17.90
C ALA A 409 -22.44 -31.55 -18.86
N ALA A 410 -22.92 -30.54 -19.60
CA ALA A 410 -23.99 -30.72 -20.58
C ALA A 410 -23.57 -31.63 -21.74
N ARG A 411 -22.33 -31.51 -22.25
CA ARG A 411 -21.80 -32.44 -23.28
C ARG A 411 -21.69 -33.87 -22.76
N SER A 412 -21.18 -34.05 -21.55
CA SER A 412 -21.06 -35.37 -20.93
C SER A 412 -22.42 -36.03 -20.70
N ALA A 413 -23.48 -35.22 -20.52
CA ALA A 413 -24.86 -35.69 -20.41
C ALA A 413 -25.54 -35.93 -21.78
N GLY A 414 -24.87 -35.66 -22.90
CA GLY A 414 -25.40 -35.88 -24.25
C GLY A 414 -26.45 -34.85 -24.71
N ASP A 415 -26.47 -33.64 -24.14
CA ASP A 415 -27.46 -32.62 -24.48
C ASP A 415 -27.29 -32.11 -25.94
N PRO A 416 -28.29 -32.32 -26.83
CA PRO A 416 -28.20 -31.96 -28.24
C PRO A 416 -28.19 -30.44 -28.49
N GLN A 417 -28.60 -29.60 -27.54
CA GLN A 417 -28.60 -28.14 -27.70
C GLN A 417 -27.20 -27.51 -27.60
N VAL A 418 -26.18 -28.30 -27.25
CA VAL A 418 -24.81 -27.84 -26.96
C VAL A 418 -23.96 -27.54 -28.21
N GLY A 419 -24.40 -27.98 -29.40
CA GLY A 419 -23.62 -27.92 -30.65
C GLY A 419 -23.19 -26.50 -31.06
N GLY A 420 -24.07 -25.50 -30.91
CA GLY A 420 -23.76 -24.10 -31.24
C GLY A 420 -22.81 -23.44 -30.24
N ASP A 421 -22.99 -23.76 -28.96
CA ASP A 421 -22.21 -23.22 -27.84
C ASP A 421 -20.78 -23.78 -27.76
N ALA A 422 -20.52 -24.89 -28.46
CA ALA A 422 -19.22 -25.52 -28.55
C ALA A 422 -18.22 -24.83 -29.48
N ARG A 423 -18.65 -23.88 -30.30
CA ARG A 423 -17.78 -23.17 -31.26
C ARG A 423 -16.81 -22.23 -30.56
N LEU A 424 -17.27 -21.46 -29.59
CA LEU A 424 -16.47 -20.44 -28.91
C LEU A 424 -15.24 -21.02 -28.17
N PRO A 425 -15.33 -22.09 -27.34
CA PRO A 425 -14.15 -22.68 -26.70
C PRO A 425 -13.18 -23.27 -27.72
N ARG A 426 -13.69 -23.77 -28.85
CA ARG A 426 -12.84 -24.29 -29.94
C ARG A 426 -12.06 -23.16 -30.60
N SER A 427 -12.70 -22.03 -30.89
CA SER A 427 -12.03 -20.85 -31.46
C SER A 427 -10.96 -20.31 -30.52
N VAL A 428 -11.28 -20.13 -29.24
CA VAL A 428 -10.29 -19.68 -28.25
C VAL A 428 -9.15 -20.70 -28.10
N GLY A 429 -9.46 -22.00 -28.06
CA GLY A 429 -8.44 -23.06 -28.07
C GLY A 429 -7.57 -23.08 -29.34
N TRP A 430 -8.08 -22.66 -30.50
CA TRP A 430 -7.28 -22.47 -31.71
C TRP A 430 -6.38 -21.24 -31.64
N ILE A 431 -6.85 -20.13 -31.06
CA ILE A 431 -6.03 -18.95 -30.82
C ILE A 431 -4.82 -19.31 -29.93
N TYR A 432 -5.04 -20.03 -28.83
CA TYR A 432 -3.94 -20.52 -27.99
C TYR A 432 -2.99 -21.47 -28.73
N ALA A 433 -3.52 -22.37 -29.56
CA ALA A 433 -2.68 -23.27 -30.35
C ALA A 433 -1.84 -22.50 -31.39
N ALA A 434 -2.40 -21.50 -32.06
CA ALA A 434 -1.66 -20.63 -32.97
C ALA A 434 -0.59 -19.82 -32.21
N ALA A 435 -0.93 -19.25 -31.05
CA ALA A 435 0.02 -18.55 -30.20
C ALA A 435 1.17 -19.46 -29.71
N THR A 436 0.87 -20.73 -29.43
CA THR A 436 1.88 -21.74 -29.10
C THR A 436 2.88 -21.92 -30.24
N VAL A 437 2.39 -22.09 -31.48
CA VAL A 437 3.24 -22.24 -32.66
C VAL A 437 4.11 -20.99 -32.87
N LEU A 438 3.53 -19.80 -32.69
CA LEU A 438 4.28 -18.54 -32.79
C LEU A 438 5.36 -18.42 -31.71
N ALA A 439 5.07 -18.79 -30.46
CA ALA A 439 6.05 -18.79 -29.38
C ALA A 439 7.20 -19.78 -29.66
N LEU A 440 6.89 -20.99 -30.14
CA LEU A 440 7.91 -21.96 -30.55
C LEU A 440 8.75 -21.46 -31.73
N ALA A 441 8.12 -20.81 -32.71
CA ALA A 441 8.81 -20.19 -33.84
C ALA A 441 9.74 -19.05 -33.38
N ALA A 442 9.29 -18.21 -32.44
CA ALA A 442 10.12 -17.15 -31.85
C ALA A 442 11.32 -17.74 -31.08
N ALA A 443 11.10 -18.79 -30.27
CA ALA A 443 12.18 -19.50 -29.59
C ALA A 443 13.20 -20.05 -30.59
N PHE A 444 12.74 -20.64 -31.70
CA PHE A 444 13.58 -21.19 -32.76
C PHE A 444 14.36 -20.10 -33.53
N VAL A 445 13.69 -19.00 -33.91
CA VAL A 445 14.33 -17.87 -34.60
C VAL A 445 15.40 -17.24 -33.73
N PHE A 446 15.14 -17.06 -32.43
CA PHE A 446 16.14 -16.58 -31.49
C PHE A 446 17.28 -17.58 -31.33
N PHE A 447 16.96 -18.88 -31.20
CA PHE A 447 17.96 -19.96 -31.12
C PHE A 447 18.92 -19.95 -32.32
N VAL A 448 18.41 -19.73 -33.53
CA VAL A 448 19.22 -19.72 -34.77
C VAL A 448 20.02 -18.43 -34.94
N ASN A 449 19.51 -17.29 -34.51
CA ASN A 449 20.13 -15.97 -34.75
C ASN A 449 20.99 -15.45 -33.58
N PHE A 450 21.18 -16.23 -32.52
CA PHE A 450 21.75 -15.69 -31.29
C PHE A 450 23.25 -15.39 -31.40
N LYS A 451 23.61 -14.13 -31.11
CA LYS A 451 24.98 -13.62 -31.07
C LYS A 451 25.41 -13.08 -29.69
N ALA A 452 24.53 -13.09 -28.68
CA ALA A 452 24.85 -12.62 -27.33
C ALA A 452 25.36 -13.77 -26.43
N GLY A 453 25.70 -13.50 -25.17
CA GLY A 453 26.34 -14.47 -24.26
C GLY A 453 25.46 -15.66 -23.84
N ARG A 454 26.10 -16.76 -23.40
CA ARG A 454 25.47 -18.07 -23.08
C ARG A 454 24.31 -18.00 -22.08
N ASP A 455 24.34 -17.09 -21.11
CA ASP A 455 23.33 -17.05 -20.05
C ASP A 455 22.02 -16.41 -20.52
N ALA A 456 22.11 -15.34 -21.32
CA ALA A 456 20.96 -14.71 -21.95
C ALA A 456 20.26 -15.63 -22.97
N PHE A 457 21.03 -16.51 -23.63
CA PHE A 457 20.49 -17.56 -24.51
C PHE A 457 19.55 -18.49 -23.78
N TRP A 458 20.06 -19.13 -22.71
CA TRP A 458 19.29 -20.14 -21.97
C TRP A 458 18.10 -19.51 -21.26
N GLY A 459 18.22 -18.30 -20.73
CA GLY A 459 17.11 -17.57 -20.09
C GLY A 459 15.94 -17.32 -21.05
N PHE A 460 16.20 -16.75 -22.24
CA PHE A 460 15.13 -16.46 -23.19
C PHE A 460 14.49 -17.72 -23.79
N THR A 461 15.31 -18.71 -24.17
CA THR A 461 14.81 -19.96 -24.75
C THR A 461 13.96 -20.73 -23.75
N THR A 462 14.39 -20.86 -22.49
CA THR A 462 13.61 -21.54 -21.45
C THR A 462 12.29 -20.81 -21.16
N ALA A 463 12.31 -19.49 -21.03
CA ALA A 463 11.10 -18.69 -20.84
C ALA A 463 10.09 -18.86 -22.00
N THR A 464 10.58 -18.86 -23.24
CA THR A 464 9.71 -19.00 -24.43
C THR A 464 9.15 -20.41 -24.58
N LEU A 465 9.94 -21.45 -24.28
CA LEU A 465 9.45 -22.84 -24.25
C LEU A 465 8.43 -23.05 -23.15
N PHE A 466 8.65 -22.47 -21.97
CA PHE A 466 7.70 -22.51 -20.86
C PHE A 466 6.38 -21.82 -21.24
N LEU A 467 6.44 -20.62 -21.83
CA LEU A 467 5.25 -19.92 -22.35
C LEU A 467 4.52 -20.76 -23.41
N ALA A 468 5.23 -21.37 -24.35
CA ALA A 468 4.63 -22.26 -25.34
C ALA A 468 3.92 -23.46 -24.68
N GLY A 469 4.55 -24.09 -23.69
CA GLY A 469 3.95 -25.15 -22.88
C GLY A 469 2.67 -24.70 -22.18
N LEU A 470 2.70 -23.53 -21.54
CA LEU A 470 1.53 -22.94 -20.88
C LEU A 470 0.40 -22.62 -21.87
N LEU A 471 0.70 -22.02 -23.02
CA LEU A 471 -0.29 -21.74 -24.08
C LEU A 471 -0.93 -23.03 -24.58
N PHE A 472 -0.14 -24.09 -24.78
CA PHE A 472 -0.63 -25.41 -25.18
C PHE A 472 -1.56 -26.02 -24.11
N LEU A 473 -1.12 -26.05 -22.85
CA LEU A 473 -1.93 -26.54 -21.74
C LEU A 473 -3.21 -25.71 -21.57
N SER A 474 -3.17 -24.40 -21.78
CA SER A 474 -4.32 -23.50 -21.79
C SER A 474 -5.32 -23.87 -22.89
N ALA A 475 -4.84 -24.16 -24.10
CA ALA A 475 -5.68 -24.63 -25.20
C ALA A 475 -6.40 -25.94 -24.85
N LEU A 476 -5.69 -26.88 -24.23
CA LEU A 476 -6.25 -28.16 -23.79
C LEU A 476 -7.25 -27.96 -22.63
N ALA A 477 -6.95 -27.08 -21.67
CA ALA A 477 -7.82 -26.78 -20.54
C ALA A 477 -9.17 -26.24 -21.01
N ILE A 478 -9.16 -25.24 -21.89
CA ILE A 478 -10.37 -24.64 -22.48
C ILE A 478 -11.16 -25.67 -23.29
N ARG A 479 -10.48 -26.50 -24.09
CA ARG A 479 -11.13 -27.56 -24.88
C ARG A 479 -11.79 -28.62 -23.99
N SER A 480 -11.12 -29.01 -22.91
CA SER A 480 -11.61 -30.02 -21.99
C SER A 480 -12.83 -29.52 -21.19
N GLY A 481 -12.80 -28.27 -20.73
CA GLY A 481 -13.78 -27.72 -19.79
C GLY A 481 -13.75 -28.36 -18.39
N ARG A 482 -12.75 -29.20 -18.09
CA ARG A 482 -12.63 -29.91 -16.81
C ARG A 482 -12.08 -28.98 -15.73
N SER A 483 -12.84 -28.82 -14.65
CA SER A 483 -12.51 -27.88 -13.55
C SER A 483 -11.14 -28.11 -12.92
N VAL A 484 -10.75 -29.36 -12.65
CA VAL A 484 -9.46 -29.70 -12.04
C VAL A 484 -8.31 -29.30 -12.96
N PHE A 485 -8.45 -29.53 -14.26
CA PHE A 485 -7.40 -29.22 -15.22
C PHE A 485 -7.26 -27.71 -15.43
N ILE A 486 -8.37 -26.96 -15.48
CA ILE A 486 -8.35 -25.49 -15.51
C ILE A 486 -7.60 -24.94 -14.29
N LEU A 487 -7.93 -25.40 -13.08
CA LEU A 487 -7.24 -24.95 -11.86
C LEU A 487 -5.77 -25.35 -11.86
N GLY A 488 -5.43 -26.57 -12.26
CA GLY A 488 -4.04 -27.03 -12.30
C GLY A 488 -3.15 -26.20 -13.22
N VAL A 489 -3.66 -25.80 -14.40
CA VAL A 489 -2.92 -24.93 -15.32
C VAL A 489 -2.75 -23.52 -14.74
N ILE A 490 -3.79 -22.94 -14.14
CA ILE A 490 -3.69 -21.61 -13.49
C ILE A 490 -2.68 -21.64 -12.33
N LEU A 491 -2.71 -22.68 -11.50
CA LEU A 491 -1.78 -22.82 -10.38
C LEU A 491 -0.34 -22.97 -10.87
N LEU A 492 -0.09 -23.84 -11.86
CA LEU A 492 1.23 -23.99 -12.47
C LEU A 492 1.76 -22.65 -12.98
N ASP A 493 0.89 -21.88 -13.66
CA ASP A 493 1.23 -20.59 -14.24
C ASP A 493 1.65 -19.56 -13.17
N LEU A 494 0.75 -19.28 -12.22
CA LEU A 494 0.95 -18.25 -11.21
C LEU A 494 2.03 -18.63 -10.19
N PHE A 495 2.11 -19.91 -9.77
CA PHE A 495 3.13 -20.36 -8.81
C PHE A 495 4.52 -20.43 -9.43
N THR A 496 4.64 -20.45 -10.77
CA THR A 496 5.96 -20.41 -11.40
C THR A 496 6.41 -18.97 -11.61
N LEU A 497 5.51 -18.09 -12.08
CA LEU A 497 5.90 -16.77 -12.56
C LEU A 497 5.83 -15.65 -11.51
N ASN A 498 5.03 -15.81 -10.43
CA ASN A 498 4.83 -14.75 -9.42
C ASN A 498 5.42 -15.07 -8.04
N VAL A 499 5.89 -16.30 -7.80
CA VAL A 499 6.26 -16.77 -6.45
C VAL A 499 7.50 -16.09 -5.87
N ALA A 500 8.33 -15.46 -6.69
CA ALA A 500 9.61 -14.88 -6.28
C ALA A 500 9.59 -13.34 -6.19
N SER A 501 8.49 -12.68 -6.59
CA SER A 501 8.50 -11.23 -6.86
C SER A 501 8.68 -10.32 -5.63
N HIS A 502 8.47 -10.84 -4.41
CA HIS A 502 8.61 -10.09 -3.16
C HIS A 502 9.82 -10.54 -2.31
N ARG A 503 10.56 -11.56 -2.73
CA ARG A 503 11.53 -12.24 -1.87
C ARG A 503 12.93 -11.66 -2.01
N GLY A 504 13.62 -11.56 -0.88
CA GLY A 504 15.04 -11.24 -0.75
C GLY A 504 15.80 -12.32 0.05
N PRO A 505 17.09 -12.10 0.31
CA PRO A 505 17.84 -12.93 1.25
C PRO A 505 17.19 -12.91 2.64
N TYR A 506 17.44 -13.95 3.45
CA TYR A 506 16.96 -14.00 4.83
C TYR A 506 17.46 -12.79 5.63
N VAL A 507 16.56 -12.14 6.35
CA VAL A 507 16.86 -11.01 7.23
C VAL A 507 16.48 -11.39 8.65
N SER A 508 17.48 -11.48 9.54
CA SER A 508 17.22 -11.72 10.97
C SER A 508 16.77 -10.44 11.68
N ASP A 509 17.44 -9.32 11.37
CA ASP A 509 17.11 -7.98 11.82
C ASP A 509 17.49 -6.99 10.71
N PRO A 510 16.56 -6.18 10.16
CA PRO A 510 16.89 -5.18 9.14
C PRO A 510 17.71 -4.00 9.67
N PHE A 511 17.84 -3.86 11.00
CA PHE A 511 18.56 -2.81 11.69
C PHE A 511 19.51 -3.44 12.71
N PRO A 512 20.63 -4.04 12.25
CA PRO A 512 21.62 -4.64 13.14
C PRO A 512 22.21 -3.60 14.11
N PRO A 513 22.74 -4.00 15.28
CA PRO A 513 23.34 -3.06 16.22
C PRO A 513 24.33 -2.13 15.53
N LEU A 514 24.25 -0.83 15.85
CA LEU A 514 25.09 0.20 15.25
C LEU A 514 25.93 0.91 16.32
N PRO A 515 27.04 0.31 16.78
CA PRO A 515 27.82 0.80 17.93
C PRO A 515 28.36 2.21 17.75
N VAL A 516 28.51 2.68 16.51
CA VAL A 516 28.95 4.05 16.21
C VAL A 516 28.01 5.11 16.79
N LEU A 517 26.74 4.79 17.02
CA LEU A 517 25.75 5.70 17.62
C LEU A 517 25.76 5.70 19.15
N GLN A 518 26.46 4.74 19.79
CA GLN A 518 26.47 4.59 21.24
C GLN A 518 26.87 5.87 21.99
N PRO A 519 27.88 6.65 21.57
CA PRO A 519 28.22 7.91 22.24
C PRO A 519 27.07 8.92 22.28
N ALA A 520 26.24 8.97 21.23
CA ALA A 520 25.09 9.88 21.19
C ALA A 520 23.94 9.39 22.09
N LEU A 521 23.76 8.07 22.20
CA LEU A 521 22.75 7.46 23.09
C LEU A 521 23.12 7.58 24.58
N ASP A 522 24.42 7.58 24.89
CA ASP A 522 24.92 7.67 26.27
C ASP A 522 25.11 9.13 26.75
N ASP A 523 24.87 10.13 25.89
CA ASP A 523 25.01 11.53 26.27
C ASP A 523 23.99 11.91 27.36
N ALA A 524 24.44 12.67 28.36
CA ALA A 524 23.62 13.03 29.51
C ALA A 524 22.47 13.96 29.12
N GLU A 525 22.67 14.77 28.07
CA GLU A 525 21.62 15.56 27.44
C GLU A 525 21.36 14.99 26.04
N PRO A 526 20.14 14.49 25.75
CA PRO A 526 19.84 13.92 24.45
C PRO A 526 19.89 15.03 23.38
N MET A 527 20.94 15.02 22.57
CA MET A 527 21.12 15.88 21.41
C MET A 527 20.68 15.17 20.13
N ARG A 528 20.30 15.93 19.10
CA ARG A 528 19.94 15.34 17.81
C ARG A 528 21.16 14.89 17.02
N VAL A 529 20.94 13.93 16.12
CA VAL A 529 21.93 13.43 15.17
C VAL A 529 21.53 13.85 13.76
N ALA A 530 22.52 14.24 12.95
CA ALA A 530 22.36 14.45 11.51
C ALA A 530 23.02 13.32 10.73
N ASN A 531 22.26 12.67 9.85
CA ASN A 531 22.75 11.57 9.00
C ASN A 531 23.18 12.07 7.62
N GLU A 532 24.47 12.34 7.46
CA GLU A 532 25.10 12.60 6.15
C GLU A 532 25.66 11.33 5.51
N ALA A 533 25.80 10.26 6.28
CA ALA A 533 26.41 9.01 5.83
C ALA A 533 25.50 8.15 4.93
N GLY A 534 24.25 8.54 4.76
CA GLY A 534 23.28 7.82 3.93
C GLY A 534 22.85 6.49 4.55
N LEU A 535 22.76 6.42 5.89
CA LEU A 535 22.02 5.32 6.52
C LEU A 535 20.55 5.32 6.07
N PRO A 536 19.82 4.19 6.19
CA PRO A 536 18.40 4.11 5.86
C PRO A 536 17.59 5.24 6.50
N GLU A 537 16.63 5.78 5.76
CA GLU A 537 16.00 7.08 6.06
C GLU A 537 15.32 7.16 7.44
N ASN A 538 14.81 6.06 8.02
CA ASN A 538 14.23 6.05 9.38
C ASN A 538 15.09 5.29 10.41
N TYR A 539 16.41 5.24 10.23
CA TYR A 539 17.31 4.59 11.20
C TYR A 539 17.16 5.17 12.61
N GLY A 540 16.95 6.49 12.74
CA GLY A 540 16.74 7.16 14.03
C GLY A 540 15.59 6.52 14.81
N VAL A 541 14.46 6.25 14.14
CA VAL A 541 13.31 5.56 14.72
C VAL A 541 13.65 4.13 15.16
N ALA A 542 14.43 3.42 14.36
CA ALA A 542 14.81 2.04 14.64
C ALA A 542 15.79 1.91 15.82
N TYR A 543 16.71 2.88 15.99
CA TYR A 543 17.72 2.90 17.05
C TYR A 543 17.40 3.85 18.22
N GLN A 544 16.24 4.51 18.19
CA GLN A 544 15.81 5.49 19.21
C GLN A 544 16.79 6.66 19.37
N VAL A 545 17.34 7.12 18.26
CA VAL A 545 18.20 8.30 18.17
C VAL A 545 17.39 9.43 17.55
N GLU A 546 17.40 10.61 18.17
CA GLU A 546 16.69 11.79 17.65
C GLU A 546 17.34 12.28 16.36
N ASP A 547 16.83 11.83 15.21
CA ASP A 547 17.36 12.21 13.89
C ASP A 547 16.61 13.41 13.31
N ILE A 548 17.35 14.29 12.62
CA ILE A 548 16.74 15.38 11.84
C ILE A 548 16.25 14.92 10.47
N GLY A 549 16.74 13.76 10.00
CA GLY A 549 16.29 13.06 8.79
C GLY A 549 15.08 12.16 9.03
N GLY A 550 14.56 11.55 7.96
CA GLY A 550 13.37 10.71 8.03
C GLY A 550 12.79 10.38 6.67
N ALA A 551 11.91 9.38 6.61
CA ALA A 551 11.11 9.06 5.44
C ALA A 551 9.63 8.87 5.76
N SER A 552 8.82 9.74 5.17
CA SER A 552 7.37 9.65 5.09
C SER A 552 6.86 10.47 3.90
N PRO A 553 5.74 10.08 3.26
CA PRO A 553 5.03 10.90 2.28
C PRO A 553 4.44 12.20 2.84
N LEU A 554 4.43 12.39 4.16
CA LEU A 554 4.04 13.63 4.84
C LEU A 554 5.18 14.08 5.75
N ARG A 555 5.63 15.33 5.57
CA ARG A 555 6.60 16.00 6.44
C ARG A 555 6.21 17.47 6.60
N LEU A 556 6.49 18.06 7.75
CA LEU A 556 6.12 19.45 8.04
C LEU A 556 6.78 20.41 7.03
N ALA A 557 6.00 21.35 6.51
CA ALA A 557 6.48 22.36 5.56
C ALA A 557 7.54 23.26 6.19
N SER A 558 7.42 23.56 7.49
CA SER A 558 8.37 24.37 8.25
C SER A 558 9.78 23.77 8.24
N LEU A 559 9.91 22.46 8.49
CA LEU A 559 11.20 21.78 8.45
C LEU A 559 11.79 21.79 7.03
N GLN A 560 10.98 21.50 6.01
CA GLN A 560 11.45 21.54 4.63
C GLN A 560 11.95 22.93 4.25
N MET A 561 11.18 23.98 4.58
CA MET A 561 11.59 25.36 4.33
C MET A 561 12.89 25.71 5.05
N ALA A 562 13.08 25.24 6.28
CA ALA A 562 14.33 25.39 7.01
C ALA A 562 15.48 24.69 6.28
N SER A 563 15.31 23.44 5.83
CA SER A 563 16.32 22.73 5.04
C SER A 563 16.64 23.36 3.70
N ASP A 564 15.65 23.97 3.03
CA ASP A 564 15.84 24.61 1.72
C ASP A 564 16.46 26.02 1.85
N SER A 565 16.26 26.71 2.98
CA SER A 565 16.67 28.12 3.16
C SER A 565 17.94 28.31 3.98
N LEU A 566 18.31 27.33 4.81
CA LEU A 566 19.43 27.44 5.75
C LEU A 566 20.61 26.57 5.30
N SER A 567 21.83 26.98 5.67
CA SER A 567 22.99 26.10 5.55
C SER A 567 22.86 24.90 6.50
N PRO A 568 23.50 23.76 6.22
CA PRO A 568 23.49 22.60 7.11
C PRO A 568 23.89 22.95 8.54
N GLU A 569 24.95 23.75 8.71
CA GLU A 569 25.48 24.17 10.01
C GLU A 569 24.48 25.02 10.78
N ARG A 570 23.79 25.92 10.07
CA ARG A 570 22.75 26.77 10.67
C ARG A 570 21.53 25.96 11.08
N LEU A 571 21.15 24.98 10.27
CA LEU A 571 20.08 24.04 10.57
C LEU A 571 20.44 23.17 11.79
N TRP A 572 21.68 22.69 11.87
CA TRP A 572 22.20 21.92 13.01
C TRP A 572 22.12 22.71 14.30
N ALA A 573 22.53 23.98 14.28
CA ALA A 573 22.42 24.87 15.43
C ALA A 573 20.95 25.02 15.87
N ILE A 574 20.03 25.35 14.97
CA ILE A 574 18.62 25.57 15.32
C ILE A 574 17.95 24.29 15.84
N LEU A 575 18.31 23.13 15.30
CA LEU A 575 17.72 21.83 15.66
C LEU A 575 18.47 21.09 16.77
N ASN A 576 19.35 21.76 17.53
CA ASN A 576 20.08 21.15 18.65
C ASN A 576 20.79 19.84 18.22
N VAL A 577 21.41 19.87 17.03
CA VAL A 577 22.24 18.75 16.55
C VAL A 577 23.56 18.82 17.29
N GLY A 578 23.87 17.76 18.03
CA GLY A 578 25.14 17.60 18.74
C GLY A 578 26.09 16.66 18.02
N TYR A 579 25.54 15.79 17.18
CA TYR A 579 26.29 14.75 16.50
C TYR A 579 25.99 14.72 15.01
N VAL A 580 27.02 14.51 14.20
CA VAL A 580 26.90 14.33 12.75
C VAL A 580 27.51 13.00 12.39
N LEU A 581 26.71 12.15 11.77
CA LEU A 581 27.14 10.88 11.24
C LEU A 581 27.54 11.07 9.78
N SER A 582 28.82 10.92 9.47
CA SER A 582 29.38 11.20 8.14
C SER A 582 30.36 10.13 7.68
N ARG A 583 30.65 10.11 6.38
CA ARG A 583 31.72 9.29 5.79
C ARG A 583 33.05 10.02 5.74
N ASP A 584 33.03 11.34 5.93
CA ASP A 584 34.21 12.19 5.86
C ASP A 584 35.04 12.10 7.14
N GLN A 585 36.37 12.17 7.00
CA GLN A 585 37.27 12.09 8.15
C GLN A 585 37.23 13.34 9.04
N ALA A 586 36.80 14.47 8.47
CA ALA A 586 36.65 15.75 9.13
C ALA A 586 35.48 16.51 8.49
N LEU A 587 34.72 17.24 9.29
CA LEU A 587 33.63 18.10 8.82
C LEU A 587 34.15 19.51 8.54
N ALA A 588 33.36 20.31 7.83
CA ALA A 588 33.65 21.72 7.59
C ALA A 588 33.65 22.55 8.89
N VAL A 589 32.92 22.09 9.91
CA VAL A 589 32.81 22.74 11.22
C VAL A 589 33.70 22.07 12.28
N PRO A 590 34.14 22.82 13.31
CA PRO A 590 34.88 22.28 14.44
C PRO A 590 34.11 21.11 15.10
N SER A 591 34.72 19.93 15.07
CA SER A 591 34.13 18.71 15.61
C SER A 591 35.22 17.73 16.05
N GLU A 592 34.88 16.88 17.01
CA GLU A 592 35.70 15.76 17.45
C GLU A 592 35.08 14.44 16.98
N ARG A 593 35.89 13.56 16.40
CA ARG A 593 35.43 12.22 16.06
C ARG A 593 35.41 11.34 17.31
N VAL A 594 34.21 11.01 17.78
CA VAL A 594 34.01 10.24 19.02
C VAL A 594 33.86 8.74 18.78
N ALA A 595 33.44 8.33 17.57
CA ALA A 595 33.37 6.93 17.18
C ALA A 595 33.60 6.74 15.68
N GLY A 596 33.94 5.51 15.31
CA GLY A 596 34.09 5.11 13.92
C GLY A 596 33.89 3.61 13.74
N MET A 597 33.33 3.23 12.60
CA MET A 597 33.21 1.85 12.17
C MET A 597 33.30 1.73 10.65
N THR A 598 33.18 0.52 10.15
CA THR A 598 33.02 0.24 8.72
C THR A 598 31.64 -0.35 8.52
N ASP A 599 30.89 0.17 7.55
CA ASP A 599 29.57 -0.36 7.20
C ASP A 599 29.67 -1.71 6.46
N GLU A 600 28.52 -2.32 6.17
CA GLU A 600 28.44 -3.61 5.48
C GLU A 600 29.05 -3.59 4.07
N ASN A 601 29.18 -2.41 3.46
CA ASN A 601 29.77 -2.22 2.13
C ASN A 601 31.26 -1.90 2.19
N GLY A 602 31.89 -2.02 3.36
CA GLY A 602 33.32 -1.73 3.54
C GLY A 602 33.63 -0.23 3.56
N GLN A 603 32.63 0.64 3.66
CA GLN A 603 32.83 2.08 3.66
C GLN A 603 32.97 2.61 5.10
N PRO A 604 33.82 3.63 5.31
CA PRO A 604 33.97 4.21 6.63
C PRO A 604 32.71 4.96 7.06
N LEU A 605 32.44 4.90 8.36
CA LEU A 605 31.35 5.59 9.02
C LEU A 605 31.87 6.20 10.32
N TYR A 606 31.73 7.51 10.49
CA TYR A 606 32.25 8.25 11.63
C TYR A 606 31.13 9.03 12.32
N LEU A 607 31.16 9.03 13.65
CA LEU A 607 30.33 9.92 14.46
C LEU A 607 31.19 11.09 14.94
N HIS A 608 30.79 12.29 14.57
CA HIS A 608 31.42 13.54 14.97
C HIS A 608 30.56 14.22 16.02
N ARG A 609 31.16 14.60 17.16
CA ARG A 609 30.55 15.51 18.14
C ARG A 609 30.93 16.93 17.78
N LEU A 610 29.94 17.80 17.61
CA LEU A 610 30.17 19.21 17.31
C LEU A 610 30.76 19.92 18.53
N ALA A 611 31.71 20.84 18.32
CA ALA A 611 32.33 21.60 19.40
C ALA A 611 31.39 22.70 19.94
N GLU A 612 30.55 23.24 19.07
CA GLU A 612 29.57 24.28 19.39
C GLU A 612 28.17 23.76 19.07
N THR A 613 27.28 23.80 20.05
CA THR A 613 25.89 23.31 19.94
C THR A 613 24.95 24.27 20.66
N GLN A 614 23.80 24.57 20.07
CA GLN A 614 22.75 25.29 20.80
C GLN A 614 22.00 24.35 21.75
N PRO A 615 21.54 24.82 22.91
CA PRO A 615 20.77 24.01 23.84
C PRO A 615 19.37 23.70 23.29
N ARG A 616 18.72 22.68 23.85
CA ARG A 616 17.36 22.28 23.47
C ARG A 616 16.30 23.36 23.78
N ALA A 617 16.56 24.18 24.79
CA ALA A 617 15.75 25.34 25.15
C ALA A 617 16.65 26.48 25.63
N TRP A 618 16.30 27.71 25.28
CA TRP A 618 16.99 28.90 25.74
C TRP A 618 16.02 30.09 25.87
N LEU A 619 16.49 31.15 26.53
CA LEU A 619 15.76 32.41 26.67
C LEU A 619 16.38 33.44 25.72
N ALA A 620 15.61 33.87 24.72
CA ALA A 620 15.98 34.96 23.85
C ALA A 620 15.58 36.30 24.48
N SER A 621 16.53 37.21 24.56
CA SER A 621 16.43 38.54 25.17
C SER A 621 15.90 39.58 24.18
N GLU A 622 16.16 39.37 22.90
CA GLU A 622 15.83 40.30 21.83
C GLU A 622 14.81 39.69 20.87
N VAL A 623 13.70 40.40 20.67
CA VAL A 623 12.72 40.02 19.64
C VAL A 623 12.95 40.86 18.40
N VAL A 624 13.26 40.20 17.30
CA VAL A 624 13.30 40.79 15.97
C VAL A 624 11.97 40.52 15.29
N VAL A 625 11.20 41.57 15.03
CA VAL A 625 9.90 41.44 14.34
C VAL A 625 10.11 41.53 12.84
N GLU A 626 9.78 40.46 12.12
CA GLU A 626 9.79 40.42 10.66
C GLU A 626 8.47 39.78 10.18
N PRO A 627 7.48 40.59 9.77
CA PRO A 627 6.17 40.07 9.36
C PRO A 627 6.21 39.39 7.99
N ASP A 628 7.23 39.65 7.17
CA ASP A 628 7.39 39.01 5.87
C ASP A 628 8.10 37.66 6.01
N ALA A 629 7.41 36.58 5.64
CA ALA A 629 7.92 35.22 5.83
C ALA A 629 9.20 34.93 5.05
N GLU A 630 9.39 35.51 3.86
CA GLU A 630 10.57 35.26 3.03
C GLU A 630 11.79 35.97 3.63
N ARG A 631 11.63 37.24 4.03
CA ARG A 631 12.67 37.98 4.75
C ARG A 631 12.98 37.38 6.11
N LEU A 632 12.00 36.79 6.79
CA LEU A 632 12.23 36.09 8.05
C LEU A 632 13.24 34.95 7.85
N TRP A 633 13.06 34.11 6.83
CA TRP A 633 14.01 33.04 6.51
C TRP A 633 15.39 33.57 6.08
N GLN A 634 15.43 34.66 5.29
CA GLN A 634 16.70 35.30 4.91
C GLN A 634 17.46 35.83 6.12
N ARG A 635 16.78 36.48 7.07
CA ARG A 635 17.40 36.95 8.33
C ARG A 635 17.86 35.78 9.20
N LEU A 636 17.08 34.71 9.27
CA LEU A 636 17.46 33.53 10.04
C LEU A 636 18.70 32.83 9.43
N ALA A 637 18.83 32.86 8.10
CA ALA A 637 19.98 32.34 7.36
C ALA A 637 21.24 33.21 7.51
N ASP A 638 21.10 34.49 7.86
CA ASP A 638 22.22 35.40 8.05
C ASP A 638 23.08 34.97 9.25
N GLU A 639 24.39 34.81 9.01
CA GLU A 639 25.36 34.44 10.05
C GLU A 639 25.45 35.48 11.18
N SER A 640 25.09 36.74 10.90
CA SER A 640 25.06 37.82 11.90
C SER A 640 23.89 37.72 12.89
N PHE A 641 22.87 36.91 12.59
CA PHE A 641 21.75 36.71 13.51
C PHE A 641 22.17 35.74 14.64
N ASP A 642 22.17 36.23 15.87
CA ASP A 642 22.60 35.45 17.04
C ASP A 642 21.43 34.63 17.59
N LEU A 643 21.45 33.33 17.30
CA LEU A 643 20.43 32.38 17.75
C LEU A 643 20.31 32.31 19.28
N SER A 644 21.36 32.63 20.04
CA SER A 644 21.37 32.53 21.50
C SER A 644 20.70 33.69 22.21
N GLN A 645 20.63 34.86 21.55
CA GLN A 645 20.06 36.09 22.12
C GLN A 645 18.79 36.55 21.41
N GLN A 646 18.68 36.28 20.10
CA GLN A 646 17.65 36.83 19.25
C GLN A 646 16.61 35.78 18.87
N VAL A 647 15.34 36.18 18.86
CA VAL A 647 14.22 35.38 18.31
C VAL A 647 13.50 36.18 17.23
N LEU A 648 13.21 35.52 16.10
CA LEU A 648 12.43 36.09 15.01
C LEU A 648 10.96 35.74 15.18
N LEU A 649 10.10 36.77 15.23
CA LEU A 649 8.65 36.60 15.34
C LEU A 649 7.93 37.43 14.26
N PRO A 650 6.79 36.95 13.74
CA PRO A 650 6.01 37.71 12.75
C PRO A 650 5.31 38.94 13.36
N ALA A 651 5.15 38.98 14.68
CA ALA A 651 4.56 40.09 15.42
C ALA A 651 5.20 40.22 16.80
N ALA A 652 5.23 41.46 17.34
CA ALA A 652 5.72 41.72 18.68
C ALA A 652 4.81 41.09 19.75
N PRO A 653 5.35 40.39 20.76
CA PRO A 653 4.59 39.96 21.93
C PRO A 653 4.04 41.18 22.69
N ALA A 654 2.81 41.10 23.20
CA ALA A 654 2.16 42.20 23.91
C ALA A 654 2.86 42.61 25.22
N GLU A 655 3.71 41.74 25.77
CA GLU A 655 4.32 41.87 27.10
C GLU A 655 5.83 42.18 27.06
N MET A 656 6.42 42.37 25.87
CA MET A 656 7.84 42.71 25.73
C MET A 656 8.08 44.20 26.00
N GLY A 657 8.95 44.50 26.97
CA GLY A 657 9.48 45.84 27.23
C GLY A 657 10.68 46.19 26.33
N GLU A 658 11.41 47.26 26.65
CA GLU A 658 12.65 47.61 25.94
C GLU A 658 13.74 46.54 26.15
N PRO A 659 14.60 46.28 25.14
CA PRO A 659 15.69 45.31 25.26
C PRO A 659 16.71 45.77 26.32
N VAL A 660 17.10 44.85 27.21
CA VAL A 660 18.06 45.12 28.29
C VAL A 660 19.21 44.12 28.19
N ASP A 661 20.43 44.63 28.32
CA ASP A 661 21.70 43.90 28.22
C ASP A 661 21.80 42.79 29.31
N GLN A 662 21.99 41.53 28.90
CA GLN A 662 21.83 40.32 29.73
C GLN A 662 23.14 39.67 30.19
N SER A 663 24.21 40.44 30.36
CA SER A 663 25.54 39.89 30.68
C SER A 663 25.67 39.15 32.03
N ASP A 664 24.67 39.18 32.93
CA ASP A 664 24.68 38.36 34.17
C ASP A 664 23.28 38.16 34.77
N SER A 665 22.33 37.60 34.01
CA SER A 665 20.98 37.33 34.52
C SER A 665 20.92 35.91 35.09
N GLY A 666 20.52 35.78 36.37
CA GLY A 666 20.30 34.49 37.05
C GLY A 666 19.11 33.69 36.49
N ASN A 667 18.99 33.63 35.17
CA ASN A 667 18.01 32.89 34.41
C ASN A 667 18.36 31.40 34.46
N SER A 668 17.35 30.56 34.59
CA SER A 668 17.54 29.11 34.65
C SER A 668 16.40 28.39 33.95
N ILE A 669 16.75 27.40 33.14
CA ILE A 669 15.80 26.46 32.54
C ILE A 669 16.13 25.08 33.11
N ILE A 670 15.17 24.46 33.77
CA ILE A 670 15.32 23.12 34.35
C ILE A 670 14.25 22.21 33.74
N TRP A 671 14.67 21.22 32.96
CA TRP A 671 13.78 20.19 32.43
C TRP A 671 13.25 19.31 33.57
N ARG A 672 11.93 19.15 33.63
CA ARG A 672 11.24 18.24 34.57
C ARG A 672 10.85 16.94 33.89
N VAL A 673 10.32 17.04 32.67
CA VAL A 673 9.90 15.91 31.85
C VAL A 673 10.22 16.22 30.39
N ARG A 674 10.77 15.23 29.67
CA ARG A 674 11.03 15.30 28.23
C ARG A 674 10.58 14.00 27.56
N ASP A 675 9.27 13.76 27.65
CA ASP A 675 8.63 12.62 26.98
C ASP A 675 8.03 13.07 25.64
N PRO A 676 7.90 12.17 24.64
CA PRO A 676 7.35 12.53 23.33
C PRO A 676 5.98 13.23 23.38
N GLU A 677 5.12 12.82 24.31
CA GLU A 677 3.75 13.34 24.45
C GLU A 677 3.64 14.40 25.56
N HIS A 678 4.71 14.67 26.32
CA HIS A 678 4.69 15.61 27.43
C HIS A 678 6.06 16.23 27.72
N LEU A 679 6.16 17.52 27.48
CA LEU A 679 7.32 18.34 27.82
C LEU A 679 6.97 19.24 29.01
N ALA A 680 7.80 19.24 30.05
CA ALA A 680 7.63 20.09 31.22
C ALA A 680 8.98 20.66 31.68
N LEU A 681 8.99 21.96 31.98
CA LEU A 681 10.19 22.74 32.26
C LEU A 681 9.87 23.87 33.25
N ASP A 682 10.77 24.06 34.21
CA ASP A 682 10.74 25.21 35.11
C ASP A 682 11.66 26.29 34.55
N VAL A 683 11.08 27.46 34.29
CA VAL A 683 11.80 28.59 33.70
C VAL A 683 11.75 29.74 34.69
N THR A 684 12.94 30.19 35.08
CA THR A 684 13.10 31.43 35.85
C THR A 684 13.77 32.45 34.95
N SER A 685 13.12 33.58 34.76
CA SER A 685 13.69 34.74 34.07
C SER A 685 13.59 35.97 34.95
N GLN A 686 14.68 36.71 35.10
CA GLN A 686 14.70 37.95 35.88
C GLN A 686 14.22 39.16 35.07
N MET A 687 14.15 39.03 33.74
CA MET A 687 13.69 40.07 32.81
C MET A 687 12.73 39.48 31.77
N PRO A 688 11.96 40.32 31.04
CA PRO A 688 11.18 39.86 29.90
C PRO A 688 12.09 39.17 28.88
N ALA A 689 11.76 37.93 28.56
CA ALA A 689 12.48 37.11 27.59
C ALA A 689 11.51 36.11 26.96
N VAL A 690 11.84 35.65 25.76
CA VAL A 690 11.05 34.64 25.05
C VAL A 690 11.71 33.29 25.23
N LEU A 691 10.97 32.32 25.78
CA LEU A 691 11.42 30.93 25.80
C LEU A 691 11.35 30.37 24.38
N VAL A 692 12.49 29.91 23.87
CA VAL A 692 12.59 29.20 22.60
C VAL A 692 12.84 27.72 22.88
N LEU A 693 12.05 26.86 22.25
CA LEU A 693 12.24 25.41 22.26
C LEU A 693 12.70 24.99 20.87
N SER A 694 13.80 24.24 20.79
CA SER A 694 14.26 23.59 19.55
C SER A 694 13.38 22.36 19.26
N GLU A 695 12.09 22.59 19.02
CA GLU A 695 11.08 21.58 18.70
C GLU A 695 10.25 22.05 17.50
N LEU A 696 9.76 21.09 16.72
CA LEU A 696 8.86 21.40 15.62
C LEU A 696 7.47 21.72 16.14
N SER A 697 6.96 22.89 15.76
CA SER A 697 5.61 23.30 16.10
C SER A 697 4.57 22.55 15.26
N TYR A 698 3.70 21.81 15.94
CA TYR A 698 2.52 21.15 15.38
C TYR A 698 1.33 21.38 16.33
N PRO A 699 0.25 22.05 15.88
CA PRO A 699 -0.84 22.52 16.74
C PRO A 699 -1.72 21.41 17.32
N GLY A 700 -1.68 20.18 16.75
CA GLY A 700 -2.28 19.00 17.36
C GLY A 700 -3.66 18.64 16.83
#